data_AF-A0AAN4E2K8-F1
#
_entry.id   AF-A0AAN4E2K8-F1
#
_cell.length_a   1.000
_cell.length_b   1.000
_cell.length_c   1.000
_cell.angle_alpha   90.00
_cell.angle_beta   90.00
_cell.angle_gamma   90.00
#
_symmetry.space_group_name_H-M   'P 1'
#
loop_
_entity.id
_entity.type
_entity.pdbx_description
1 polymer ?
#
loop_
_entity_poly.entity_id
_entity_poly.type
_entity_poly.pdbx_seq_one_letter_code
_entity_poly.pdbx_strand_id
1 'polypeptide(L)'
;MHQPPVRFTYRLLSYLISTIIAGQPLLPAVGAVITPQNGAGMDKAANGVPVVNIATPNGAGISHNRFTDYNVGKEGLILNNATGKLNPTQLGGLIQNNPNLKAGGEAKGIINEVTGGNRSLLQGYTEVAGKAANVMVANPYGITCDGCGFINTPHATLTTGKPVMNADGSLQALEVTEGSITINGAGLDGTRSDAVSIIARATEVNAALHAKDLTVTAGANRITADGRVSALKGEGDVPKVAVDTGALGGMYARRIHLTSTESGVGVNLGNLYAREGDIILNSAGKLVLKNSLAGGNTTVTGTNVSLSGDNKAGGNLSVTGTTGLTLNQSRLVTDKNLVLSSSGQIVQNGGELTAGQNAMLSAQHLNQTSGTVNAAENVTLTTTDDTTLKGRSVAGKTLTVSSGSLNNGGTLVAGRDATVKTGTFSNTGAVQGNGLKVTATDLTSTGSIKSGSTLDISVRNATLSGDAGAKDSARVTVSGTLENRGRLVSDDVLTLSATQINNSGTLSGAKELVVSADTLTTTEKSVTNSDGNLMLNSASSTLAGETSAGGTVSVKGNSLKTTTTAQTQGNSVSVDVQNAQLDGTQAARDILTLNASEKLTHSGKSSAPSLSLSAPELTSSGVLVASALNTQSQTLTNSGLLQGEASLTVNTQRLDNQQNGTLYSAADLTLDIPDIRNSGLITGDTGSDMQRGIQAATAALQGLVGGNMAGALAGASAPELANIIGHHAGIDDNTAAKAIAHAILGGVTAALQGNSAAAGAIGAGTGEVIASAIAKSLYPGVDPSKLTEDQKQTVSTLATLSAGMAGGIASGDVAGAAAGAGAGKNVVENNALSLVARGCAVAAPCRTKVAEQLLEIGAKAGMAGLAGAAVKDMADRMTSDELEHLITLQMMGNDEITTKYLSSLHDKYGSGAASNPNIGKDLTDAEKVELGGSGSGTGTPPPSENDPKQQNEKTVDKLNQKQESAIKKIDNTIKNALKDHDIIGTLKDMDGKPVPKENGGYWDHMQEMQNTLRGLRNHADTLKNVNNPEAQAAYGRATDAINKIESALKGYGI
;
A
#
# COMPACT_ATOMS: atom_id res chain seq x y z
N MET A 1 -17.59 11.90 -66.19
CA MET A 1 -17.61 13.05 -65.25
C MET A 1 -18.86 13.87 -65.54
N HIS A 2 -19.88 13.77 -64.69
CA HIS A 2 -21.09 14.59 -64.73
C HIS A 2 -21.29 15.11 -63.31
N GLN A 3 -21.05 16.41 -63.08
CA GLN A 3 -21.39 17.04 -61.81
C GLN A 3 -22.92 17.15 -61.72
N PRO A 4 -23.53 16.82 -60.58
CA PRO A 4 -24.98 16.93 -60.42
C PRO A 4 -25.39 18.41 -60.39
N PRO A 5 -26.57 18.76 -60.93
CA PRO A 5 -27.06 20.13 -60.93
C PRO A 5 -27.38 20.58 -59.50
N VAL A 6 -26.94 21.80 -59.16
CA VAL A 6 -27.20 22.44 -57.87
C VAL A 6 -28.72 22.57 -57.65
N ARG A 7 -29.22 22.02 -56.53
CA ARG A 7 -30.65 22.04 -56.21
C ARG A 7 -31.19 23.47 -56.13
N PHE A 8 -32.39 23.69 -56.66
CA PHE A 8 -33.08 24.98 -56.72
C PHE A 8 -33.14 25.72 -55.37
N THR A 9 -33.23 24.97 -54.27
CA THR A 9 -33.24 25.50 -52.90
C THR A 9 -31.93 26.21 -52.51
N TYR A 10 -30.78 25.72 -52.97
CA TYR A 10 -29.48 26.37 -52.73
C TYR A 10 -29.30 27.63 -53.58
N ARG A 11 -29.91 27.68 -54.77
CA ARG A 11 -29.94 28.90 -55.59
C ARG A 11 -30.82 29.98 -54.97
N LEU A 12 -32.00 29.62 -54.45
CA LEU A 12 -32.87 30.54 -53.73
C LEU A 12 -32.19 31.10 -52.47
N LEU A 13 -31.49 30.25 -51.71
CA LEU A 13 -30.74 30.69 -50.53
C LEU A 13 -29.56 31.59 -50.91
N SER A 14 -28.84 31.27 -51.98
CA SER A 14 -27.74 32.11 -52.50
C SER A 14 -28.25 33.47 -52.99
N TYR A 15 -29.40 33.53 -53.66
CA TYR A 15 -30.00 34.79 -54.08
C TYR A 15 -30.52 35.59 -52.90
N LEU A 16 -31.16 34.95 -51.91
CA LEU A 16 -31.62 35.61 -50.68
C LEU A 16 -30.43 36.25 -49.92
N ILE A 17 -29.35 35.49 -49.73
CA ILE A 17 -28.14 35.97 -49.07
C ILE A 17 -27.47 37.08 -49.89
N SER A 18 -27.41 36.94 -51.21
CA SER A 18 -26.85 37.99 -52.08
C SER A 18 -27.70 39.26 -52.08
N THR A 19 -29.03 39.16 -52.01
CA THR A 19 -29.93 40.32 -51.88
C THR A 19 -29.87 40.97 -50.50
N ILE A 20 -29.64 40.19 -49.43
CA ILE A 20 -29.46 40.73 -48.07
C ILE A 20 -28.11 41.43 -47.94
N ILE A 21 -27.04 40.89 -48.56
CA ILE A 21 -25.70 41.51 -48.55
C ILE A 21 -25.64 42.75 -49.46
N ALA A 22 -26.26 42.70 -50.66
CA ALA A 22 -26.28 43.83 -51.58
C ALA A 22 -27.26 44.96 -51.16
N GLY A 23 -28.23 44.66 -50.29
CA GLY A 23 -29.19 45.63 -49.75
C GLY A 23 -28.72 46.44 -48.54
N GLN A 24 -27.50 46.22 -48.03
CA GLN A 24 -26.98 46.88 -46.83
C GLN A 24 -26.05 48.07 -47.11
N PRO A 25 -26.49 49.10 -47.86
CA PRO A 25 -26.18 50.45 -47.38
C PRO A 25 -27.30 51.47 -47.66
N LEU A 26 -28.53 51.26 -47.18
CA LEU A 26 -29.59 52.30 -47.22
C LEU A 26 -30.54 52.28 -46.00
N LEU A 27 -30.01 51.99 -44.81
CA LEU A 27 -30.68 52.41 -43.57
C LEU A 27 -30.05 53.76 -43.17
N PRO A 28 -30.80 54.87 -43.13
CA PRO A 28 -30.28 56.10 -42.57
C PRO A 28 -29.83 55.83 -41.12
N ALA A 29 -28.63 56.31 -40.77
CA ALA A 29 -28.23 56.43 -39.39
C ALA A 29 -29.23 57.34 -38.70
N VAL A 30 -30.16 56.75 -37.93
CA VAL A 30 -31.04 57.49 -37.04
C VAL A 30 -30.12 58.17 -36.02
N GLY A 31 -29.98 59.49 -36.10
CA GLY A 31 -29.25 60.26 -35.10
C GLY A 31 -29.83 60.03 -33.71
N ALA A 32 -29.02 60.16 -32.66
CA ALA A 32 -29.48 59.99 -31.28
C ALA A 32 -30.65 60.95 -30.99
N VAL A 33 -31.86 60.41 -30.83
CA VAL A 33 -33.05 61.19 -30.50
C VAL A 33 -33.09 61.38 -28.98
N ILE A 34 -33.12 62.65 -28.54
CA ILE A 34 -33.31 63.06 -27.15
C ILE A 34 -34.46 64.07 -27.11
N THR A 35 -35.53 63.75 -26.37
CA THR A 35 -36.77 64.56 -26.32
C THR A 35 -37.10 64.94 -24.87
N PRO A 36 -36.53 66.05 -24.35
CA PRO A 36 -36.70 66.43 -22.94
C PRO A 36 -38.13 66.89 -22.61
N GLN A 37 -38.48 66.69 -21.33
CA GLN A 37 -39.72 67.11 -20.67
C GLN A 37 -39.36 67.76 -19.32
N ASN A 38 -40.32 68.49 -18.72
CA ASN A 38 -40.20 69.06 -17.35
C ASN A 38 -38.99 69.98 -17.11
N GLY A 39 -38.76 70.96 -17.98
CA GLY A 39 -37.82 72.07 -17.73
C GLY A 39 -36.37 71.82 -18.12
N ALA A 40 -36.02 70.63 -18.61
CA ALA A 40 -34.75 70.40 -19.30
C ALA A 40 -34.79 70.94 -20.74
N GLY A 41 -33.69 71.53 -21.21
CA GLY A 41 -33.56 72.08 -22.58
C GLY A 41 -32.47 71.39 -23.39
N MET A 42 -32.59 71.40 -24.72
CA MET A 42 -31.53 70.95 -25.63
C MET A 42 -30.77 72.14 -26.21
N ASP A 43 -29.46 71.98 -26.32
CA ASP A 43 -28.54 72.84 -27.06
C ASP A 43 -27.51 71.97 -27.79
N LYS A 44 -26.56 72.57 -28.50
CA LYS A 44 -25.44 71.88 -29.15
C LYS A 44 -24.14 72.62 -28.89
N ALA A 45 -23.09 71.86 -28.60
CA ALA A 45 -21.74 72.38 -28.57
C ALA A 45 -21.29 72.82 -29.97
N ALA A 46 -20.24 73.65 -30.05
CA ALA A 46 -19.74 74.20 -31.31
C ALA A 46 -19.29 73.12 -32.31
N ASN A 47 -18.87 71.95 -31.82
CA ASN A 47 -18.48 70.78 -32.62
C ASN A 47 -19.64 69.80 -32.91
N GLY A 48 -20.87 70.15 -32.55
CA GLY A 48 -22.08 69.38 -32.85
C GLY A 48 -22.50 68.37 -31.79
N VAL A 49 -21.73 68.16 -30.71
CA VAL A 49 -22.12 67.28 -29.60
C VAL A 49 -23.39 67.82 -28.92
N PRO A 50 -24.43 67.00 -28.72
CA PRO A 50 -25.64 67.44 -28.03
C PRO A 50 -25.37 67.85 -26.57
N VAL A 51 -26.02 68.93 -26.14
CA VAL A 51 -25.93 69.45 -24.77
C VAL A 51 -27.33 69.48 -24.15
N VAL A 52 -27.51 68.81 -23.01
CA VAL A 52 -28.73 68.86 -22.19
C VAL A 52 -28.51 69.88 -21.10
N ASN A 53 -29.22 71.00 -21.20
CA ASN A 53 -29.37 71.95 -20.10
C ASN A 53 -30.33 71.33 -19.07
N ILE A 54 -29.75 70.67 -18.05
CA ILE A 54 -30.50 69.97 -17.01
C ILE A 54 -31.46 70.92 -16.26
N ALA A 55 -32.57 70.38 -15.77
CA ALA A 55 -33.55 71.13 -14.98
C ALA A 55 -32.95 71.63 -13.65
N THR A 56 -33.54 72.68 -13.08
CA THR A 56 -33.13 73.23 -11.78
C THR A 56 -33.19 72.14 -10.68
N PRO A 57 -32.10 71.91 -9.91
CA PRO A 57 -32.10 70.95 -8.82
C PRO A 57 -33.11 71.30 -7.74
N ASN A 58 -33.71 70.29 -7.13
CA ASN A 58 -34.62 70.45 -6.00
C ASN A 58 -33.86 70.70 -4.67
N GLY A 59 -34.60 70.80 -3.55
CA GLY A 59 -34.02 71.03 -2.22
C GLY A 59 -33.02 69.97 -1.75
N ALA A 60 -33.07 68.76 -2.31
CA ALA A 60 -32.11 67.68 -2.07
C ALA A 60 -30.88 67.75 -3.00
N GLY A 61 -30.82 68.72 -3.91
CA GLY A 61 -29.75 68.86 -4.90
C GLY A 61 -29.86 67.89 -6.08
N ILE A 62 -31.04 67.30 -6.33
CA ILE A 62 -31.30 66.40 -7.46
C ILE A 62 -31.94 67.16 -8.60
N SER A 63 -31.32 67.11 -9.78
CA SER A 63 -31.94 67.51 -11.05
C SER A 63 -32.62 66.29 -11.68
N HIS A 64 -33.95 66.30 -11.75
CA HIS A 64 -34.74 65.21 -12.32
C HIS A 64 -35.28 65.59 -13.70
N ASN A 65 -34.70 64.99 -14.72
CA ASN A 65 -34.96 65.25 -16.13
C ASN A 65 -35.77 64.07 -16.70
N ARG A 66 -36.88 64.35 -17.38
CA ARG A 66 -37.71 63.32 -18.02
C ARG A 66 -37.58 63.39 -19.53
N PHE A 67 -37.62 62.25 -20.20
CA PHE A 67 -37.47 62.14 -21.65
C PHE A 67 -38.47 61.15 -22.25
N THR A 68 -38.99 61.42 -23.44
CA THR A 68 -39.72 60.37 -24.19
C THR A 68 -38.74 59.35 -24.78
N ASP A 69 -37.61 59.84 -25.31
CA ASP A 69 -36.49 59.03 -25.78
C ASP A 69 -35.19 59.64 -25.23
N TYR A 70 -34.28 58.79 -24.76
CA TYR A 70 -32.94 59.18 -24.32
C TYR A 70 -31.92 58.21 -24.91
N ASN A 71 -31.12 58.71 -25.86
CA ASN A 71 -30.08 57.97 -26.55
C ASN A 71 -28.79 58.79 -26.57
N VAL A 72 -27.64 58.13 -26.59
CA VAL A 72 -26.33 58.78 -26.69
C VAL A 72 -25.64 58.25 -27.94
N GLY A 73 -25.36 59.13 -28.90
CA GLY A 73 -24.63 58.77 -30.12
C GLY A 73 -23.14 58.56 -29.86
N LYS A 74 -22.39 58.19 -30.91
CA LYS A 74 -20.94 57.98 -30.82
C LYS A 74 -20.17 59.26 -30.50
N GLU A 75 -20.74 60.40 -30.86
CA GLU A 75 -20.27 61.75 -30.54
C GLU A 75 -20.37 62.07 -29.03
N GLY A 76 -21.14 61.29 -28.27
CA GLY A 76 -21.38 61.51 -26.84
C GLY A 76 -22.50 62.51 -26.54
N LEU A 77 -22.67 62.83 -25.27
CA LEU A 77 -23.70 63.72 -24.75
C LEU A 77 -23.16 64.52 -23.56
N ILE A 78 -23.48 65.81 -23.48
CA ILE A 78 -23.08 66.66 -22.35
C ILE A 78 -24.30 67.02 -21.50
N LEU A 79 -24.25 66.72 -20.21
CA LEU A 79 -25.17 67.19 -19.18
C LEU A 79 -24.61 68.50 -18.59
N ASN A 80 -25.21 69.64 -18.94
CA ASN A 80 -24.70 70.95 -18.54
C ASN A 80 -25.05 71.28 -17.08
N ASN A 81 -24.16 70.98 -16.14
CA ASN A 81 -24.27 71.34 -14.72
C ASN A 81 -23.48 72.61 -14.36
N ALA A 82 -23.19 73.45 -15.37
CA ALA A 82 -22.23 74.53 -15.23
C ALA A 82 -22.89 75.91 -15.07
N THR A 83 -22.33 76.74 -14.19
CA THR A 83 -22.85 78.07 -13.83
C THR A 83 -21.93 79.22 -14.28
N GLY A 84 -20.69 78.92 -14.69
CA GLY A 84 -19.75 79.91 -15.25
C GLY A 84 -20.11 80.27 -16.70
N LYS A 85 -19.77 81.47 -17.18
CA LYS A 85 -20.17 81.93 -18.53
C LYS A 85 -19.64 81.04 -19.67
N LEU A 86 -18.42 80.54 -19.55
CA LEU A 86 -17.80 79.61 -20.51
C LEU A 86 -17.17 78.46 -19.71
N ASN A 87 -17.55 77.22 -20.01
CA ASN A 87 -17.11 76.04 -19.27
C ASN A 87 -16.45 75.04 -20.21
N PRO A 88 -15.25 74.55 -19.88
CA PRO A 88 -14.60 73.53 -20.67
C PRO A 88 -15.28 72.17 -20.50
N THR A 89 -15.38 71.44 -21.59
CA THR A 89 -15.83 70.04 -21.66
C THR A 89 -14.87 69.25 -22.54
N GLN A 90 -14.73 67.95 -22.28
CA GLN A 90 -13.89 67.04 -23.03
C GLN A 90 -14.52 66.67 -24.38
N LEU A 91 -15.85 66.53 -24.43
CA LEU A 91 -16.57 66.13 -25.63
C LEU A 91 -16.89 67.32 -26.54
N GLY A 92 -17.27 68.47 -25.99
CA GLY A 92 -17.86 69.59 -26.75
C GLY A 92 -16.98 70.84 -26.87
N GLY A 93 -15.82 70.87 -26.24
CA GLY A 93 -15.02 72.10 -26.09
C GLY A 93 -15.66 73.08 -25.10
N LEU A 94 -15.67 74.37 -25.41
CA LEU A 94 -16.28 75.39 -24.54
C LEU A 94 -17.80 75.45 -24.76
N ILE A 95 -18.58 75.30 -23.69
CA ILE A 95 -20.04 75.48 -23.69
C ILE A 95 -20.45 76.66 -22.79
N GLN A 96 -21.61 77.25 -23.05
CA GLN A 96 -22.21 78.30 -22.20
C GLN A 96 -22.73 77.73 -20.88
N ASN A 97 -23.02 78.60 -19.90
CA ASN A 97 -23.69 78.18 -18.67
C ASN A 97 -25.06 77.56 -18.97
N ASN A 98 -25.52 76.67 -18.10
CA ASN A 98 -26.90 76.22 -18.12
C ASN A 98 -27.81 77.38 -17.65
N PRO A 99 -28.78 77.84 -18.48
CA PRO A 99 -29.67 78.93 -18.11
C PRO A 99 -30.61 78.60 -16.95
N ASN A 100 -30.80 77.32 -16.62
CA ASN A 100 -31.64 76.85 -15.52
C ASN A 100 -30.94 76.92 -14.14
N LEU A 101 -29.62 77.17 -14.11
CA LEU A 101 -28.78 77.10 -12.91
C LEU A 101 -28.25 78.48 -12.49
N LYS A 102 -28.10 78.68 -11.18
CA LYS A 102 -27.41 79.83 -10.59
C LYS A 102 -26.18 79.34 -9.84
N ALA A 103 -25.14 80.18 -9.71
CA ALA A 103 -23.94 79.84 -8.97
C ALA A 103 -24.27 79.35 -7.54
N GLY A 104 -23.73 78.19 -7.15
CA GLY A 104 -24.04 77.55 -5.86
C GLY A 104 -25.30 76.69 -5.85
N GLY A 105 -26.08 76.68 -6.94
CA GLY A 105 -27.25 75.83 -7.15
C GLY A 105 -27.02 74.70 -8.16
N GLU A 106 -25.78 74.23 -8.32
CA GLU A 106 -25.46 73.09 -9.19
C GLU A 106 -26.03 71.77 -8.64
N ALA A 107 -26.37 70.85 -9.53
CA ALA A 107 -26.85 69.52 -9.16
C ALA A 107 -25.75 68.70 -8.47
N LYS A 108 -26.12 67.96 -7.43
CA LYS A 108 -25.30 66.90 -6.83
C LYS A 108 -25.62 65.53 -7.43
N GLY A 109 -26.85 65.36 -7.90
CA GLY A 109 -27.31 64.19 -8.65
C GLY A 109 -28.19 64.59 -9.82
N ILE A 110 -28.05 63.89 -10.94
CA ILE A 110 -28.79 64.09 -12.19
C ILE A 110 -29.48 62.77 -12.54
N ILE A 111 -30.81 62.77 -12.54
CA ILE A 111 -31.63 61.63 -12.96
C ILE A 111 -32.16 61.93 -14.37
N ASN A 112 -31.86 61.06 -15.31
CA ASN A 112 -32.41 61.04 -16.66
C ASN A 112 -33.39 59.87 -16.76
N GLU A 113 -34.68 60.15 -16.56
CA GLU A 113 -35.76 59.17 -16.57
C GLU A 113 -36.45 59.14 -17.94
N VAL A 114 -36.52 57.97 -18.57
CA VAL A 114 -37.29 57.76 -19.79
C VAL A 114 -38.72 57.35 -19.42
N THR A 115 -39.70 58.07 -19.95
CA THR A 115 -41.13 57.84 -19.75
C THR A 115 -41.82 57.26 -20.99
N GLY A 116 -41.17 57.28 -22.16
CA GLY A 116 -41.66 56.64 -23.39
C GLY A 116 -41.33 55.15 -23.45
N GLY A 117 -42.03 54.41 -24.34
CA GLY A 117 -41.97 52.95 -24.45
C GLY A 117 -40.71 52.36 -25.12
N ASN A 118 -39.68 53.15 -25.40
CA ASN A 118 -38.53 52.76 -26.21
C ASN A 118 -37.28 52.50 -25.35
N ARG A 119 -36.48 51.53 -25.76
CA ARG A 119 -35.17 51.22 -25.17
C ARG A 119 -34.16 52.33 -25.43
N SER A 120 -33.30 52.63 -24.47
CA SER A 120 -32.17 53.54 -24.66
C SER A 120 -30.99 52.86 -25.34
N LEU A 121 -30.40 53.49 -26.34
CA LEU A 121 -29.13 53.10 -26.97
C LEU A 121 -28.03 54.11 -26.62
N LEU A 122 -26.97 53.65 -25.96
CA LEU A 122 -25.86 54.46 -25.48
C LEU A 122 -24.56 54.00 -26.16
N GLN A 123 -24.04 54.81 -27.09
CA GLN A 123 -22.89 54.46 -27.96
C GLN A 123 -21.66 55.36 -27.78
N GLY A 124 -21.70 56.26 -26.80
CA GLY A 124 -20.63 57.21 -26.51
C GLY A 124 -20.67 57.71 -25.07
N TYR A 125 -19.77 58.63 -24.73
CA TYR A 125 -19.63 59.11 -23.35
C TYR A 125 -20.72 60.11 -22.97
N THR A 126 -21.19 60.03 -21.73
CA THR A 126 -21.98 61.09 -21.08
C THR A 126 -21.07 61.91 -20.16
N GLU A 127 -20.94 63.20 -20.42
CA GLU A 127 -20.11 64.12 -19.66
C GLU A 127 -20.93 65.09 -18.82
N VAL A 128 -20.59 65.28 -17.54
CA VAL A 128 -21.15 66.36 -16.72
C VAL A 128 -20.26 67.59 -16.87
N ALA A 129 -20.76 68.67 -17.47
CA ALA A 129 -20.03 69.94 -17.55
C ALA A 129 -20.15 70.73 -16.24
N GLY A 130 -19.05 71.36 -15.79
CA GLY A 130 -19.04 72.13 -14.55
C GLY A 130 -18.76 71.27 -13.32
N LYS A 131 -19.53 71.47 -12.23
CA LYS A 131 -19.33 70.69 -11.00
C LYS A 131 -19.74 69.23 -11.23
N ALA A 132 -18.91 68.31 -10.74
CA ALA A 132 -19.17 66.87 -10.78
C ALA A 132 -20.50 66.53 -10.10
N ALA A 133 -21.25 65.60 -10.68
CA ALA A 133 -22.52 65.12 -10.15
C ALA A 133 -22.71 63.63 -10.42
N ASN A 134 -23.48 62.95 -9.57
CA ASN A 134 -23.88 61.56 -9.82
C ASN A 134 -24.87 61.54 -10.99
N VAL A 135 -24.75 60.56 -11.89
CA VAL A 135 -25.64 60.45 -13.06
C VAL A 135 -26.38 59.12 -13.02
N MET A 136 -27.69 59.17 -13.20
CA MET A 136 -28.54 58.00 -13.36
C MET A 136 -29.27 58.07 -14.70
N VAL A 137 -29.22 56.99 -15.48
CA VAL A 137 -30.07 56.78 -16.65
C VAL A 137 -31.05 55.68 -16.31
N ALA A 138 -32.34 56.04 -16.21
CA ALA A 138 -33.42 55.17 -15.78
C ALA A 138 -34.39 54.94 -16.95
N ASN A 139 -34.46 53.71 -17.46
CA ASN A 139 -35.39 53.34 -18.53
C ASN A 139 -35.97 51.92 -18.30
N PRO A 140 -37.23 51.80 -17.85
CA PRO A 140 -37.90 50.51 -17.62
C PRO A 140 -37.96 49.59 -18.84
N TYR A 141 -37.95 50.12 -20.06
CA TYR A 141 -37.99 49.33 -21.29
C TYR A 141 -36.60 48.80 -21.72
N GLY A 142 -35.56 49.17 -20.97
CA GLY A 142 -34.20 48.64 -21.09
C GLY A 142 -33.17 49.63 -21.61
N ILE A 143 -31.91 49.21 -21.53
CA ILE A 143 -30.75 50.00 -21.95
C ILE A 143 -29.78 49.11 -22.72
N THR A 144 -29.26 49.58 -23.84
CA THR A 144 -28.14 48.96 -24.55
C THR A 144 -26.95 49.90 -24.50
N CYS A 145 -25.81 49.42 -23.98
CA CYS A 145 -24.53 50.11 -24.01
C CYS A 145 -23.61 49.44 -25.03
N ASP A 146 -23.07 50.22 -25.96
CA ASP A 146 -22.12 49.78 -26.97
C ASP A 146 -21.03 50.86 -27.14
N GLY A 147 -20.09 50.89 -26.20
CA GLY A 147 -19.08 51.95 -26.09
C GLY A 147 -19.51 53.13 -25.22
N CYS A 148 -20.48 52.94 -24.32
CA CYS A 148 -20.87 53.99 -23.40
C CYS A 148 -19.82 54.20 -22.30
N GLY A 149 -19.75 55.43 -21.79
CA GLY A 149 -18.87 55.77 -20.67
C GLY A 149 -19.29 57.06 -19.98
N PHE A 150 -18.61 57.43 -18.90
CA PHE A 150 -18.96 58.61 -18.11
C PHE A 150 -17.74 59.49 -17.84
N ILE A 151 -17.94 60.80 -17.87
CA ILE A 151 -16.90 61.80 -17.61
C ILE A 151 -17.41 62.77 -16.54
N ASN A 152 -16.57 63.05 -15.54
CA ASN A 152 -16.88 63.95 -14.42
C ASN A 152 -18.10 63.50 -13.60
N THR A 153 -18.26 62.18 -13.47
CA THR A 153 -19.38 61.52 -12.79
C THR A 153 -18.84 60.61 -11.70
N PRO A 154 -18.86 60.99 -10.41
CA PRO A 154 -18.36 60.16 -9.32
C PRO A 154 -19.08 58.80 -9.24
N HIS A 155 -20.41 58.81 -9.32
CA HIS A 155 -21.23 57.60 -9.39
C HIS A 155 -22.13 57.60 -10.61
N ALA A 156 -22.00 56.57 -11.45
CA ALA A 156 -22.85 56.36 -12.61
C ALA A 156 -23.79 55.16 -12.40
N THR A 157 -25.09 55.35 -12.65
CA THR A 157 -26.11 54.30 -12.51
C THR A 157 -26.86 54.11 -13.83
N LEU A 158 -26.82 52.89 -14.37
CA LEU A 158 -27.73 52.45 -15.43
C LEU A 158 -28.81 51.58 -14.79
N THR A 159 -30.09 51.95 -14.98
CA THR A 159 -31.19 51.23 -14.32
C THR A 159 -32.41 51.03 -15.20
N THR A 160 -33.08 49.90 -15.08
CA THR A 160 -34.46 49.70 -15.57
C THR A 160 -35.49 49.94 -14.47
N GLY A 161 -35.03 50.27 -13.27
CA GLY A 161 -35.91 50.65 -12.17
C GLY A 161 -36.48 52.06 -12.34
N LYS A 162 -37.75 52.22 -12.01
CA LYS A 162 -38.42 53.50 -11.92
C LYS A 162 -37.98 54.24 -10.65
N PRO A 163 -37.52 55.50 -10.73
CA PRO A 163 -37.23 56.31 -9.54
C PRO A 163 -38.48 56.66 -8.73
N VAL A 164 -38.46 56.33 -7.44
CA VAL A 164 -39.46 56.74 -6.45
C VAL A 164 -38.87 57.87 -5.61
N MET A 165 -39.53 59.02 -5.60
CA MET A 165 -39.05 60.23 -4.92
C MET A 165 -39.80 60.46 -3.61
N ASN A 166 -39.12 60.99 -2.60
CA ASN A 166 -39.72 61.49 -1.37
C ASN A 166 -40.44 62.84 -1.61
N ALA A 167 -41.26 63.26 -0.65
CA ALA A 167 -41.95 64.55 -0.69
C ALA A 167 -41.01 65.76 -0.73
N ASP A 168 -39.78 65.62 -0.21
CA ASP A 168 -38.72 66.65 -0.24
C ASP A 168 -37.91 66.64 -1.56
N GLY A 169 -38.21 65.72 -2.48
CA GLY A 169 -37.51 65.56 -3.75
C GLY A 169 -36.22 64.73 -3.66
N SER A 170 -35.87 64.14 -2.51
CA SER A 170 -34.79 63.16 -2.45
C SER A 170 -35.20 61.81 -3.08
N LEU A 171 -34.24 61.04 -3.59
CA LEU A 171 -34.52 59.67 -4.07
C LEU A 171 -34.87 58.78 -2.87
N GLN A 172 -36.03 58.14 -2.90
CA GLN A 172 -36.44 57.17 -1.88
C GLN A 172 -36.00 55.76 -2.24
N ALA A 173 -36.30 55.34 -3.47
CA ALA A 173 -36.00 54.00 -3.97
C ALA A 173 -35.98 53.93 -5.51
N LEU A 174 -35.49 52.83 -6.03
CA LEU A 174 -35.66 52.36 -7.40
C LEU A 174 -36.53 51.10 -7.38
N GLU A 175 -37.58 51.08 -8.19
CA GLU A 175 -38.47 49.92 -8.34
C GLU A 175 -38.26 49.28 -9.71
N VAL A 176 -37.65 48.11 -9.71
CA VAL A 176 -37.34 47.30 -10.88
C VAL A 176 -38.38 46.20 -11.01
N THR A 177 -39.25 46.27 -12.02
CA THR A 177 -40.27 45.25 -12.30
C THR A 177 -40.07 44.58 -13.66
N GLU A 178 -39.43 45.25 -14.60
CA GLU A 178 -39.15 44.77 -15.96
C GLU A 178 -37.85 45.37 -16.54
N GLY A 179 -37.58 45.07 -17.81
CA GLY A 179 -36.46 45.61 -18.56
C GLY A 179 -35.14 44.85 -18.42
N SER A 180 -34.31 44.93 -19.46
CA SER A 180 -32.95 44.40 -19.46
C SER A 180 -31.91 45.47 -19.76
N ILE A 181 -30.70 45.28 -19.24
CA ILE A 181 -29.51 46.05 -19.64
C ILE A 181 -28.56 45.15 -20.41
N THR A 182 -28.14 45.57 -21.60
CA THR A 182 -27.23 44.80 -22.45
C THR A 182 -25.96 45.60 -22.71
N ILE A 183 -24.80 45.00 -22.44
CA ILE A 183 -23.47 45.55 -22.74
C ILE A 183 -22.88 44.79 -23.94
N ASN A 184 -22.76 45.46 -25.08
CA ASN A 184 -22.35 44.89 -26.36
C ASN A 184 -21.14 45.64 -26.95
N GLY A 185 -20.64 45.12 -28.08
CA GLY A 185 -19.66 45.77 -28.94
C GLY A 185 -18.44 46.31 -28.19
N ALA A 186 -18.29 47.64 -28.14
CA ALA A 186 -17.16 48.30 -27.49
C ALA A 186 -17.19 48.27 -25.94
N GLY A 187 -18.27 47.78 -25.34
CA GLY A 187 -18.38 47.61 -23.89
C GLY A 187 -18.82 48.85 -23.13
N LEU A 188 -18.53 48.87 -21.83
CA LEU A 188 -18.79 50.01 -20.93
C LEU A 188 -17.48 50.47 -20.28
N ASP A 189 -17.12 51.75 -20.46
CA ASP A 189 -15.99 52.38 -19.77
C ASP A 189 -16.46 53.25 -18.60
N GLY A 190 -16.39 52.68 -17.40
CA GLY A 190 -16.61 53.34 -16.11
C GLY A 190 -15.33 53.60 -15.33
N THR A 191 -14.15 53.50 -15.95
CA THR A 191 -12.86 53.69 -15.25
C THR A 191 -12.65 55.11 -14.74
N ARG A 192 -13.38 56.07 -15.33
CA ARG A 192 -13.38 57.50 -14.95
C ARG A 192 -14.41 57.85 -13.88
N SER A 193 -15.19 56.88 -13.42
CA SER A 193 -16.11 57.01 -12.28
C SER A 193 -15.54 56.29 -11.05
N ASP A 194 -15.92 56.73 -9.85
CA ASP A 194 -15.53 56.06 -8.62
C ASP A 194 -16.36 54.80 -8.37
N ALA A 195 -17.63 54.79 -8.78
CA ALA A 195 -18.42 53.57 -8.86
C ALA A 195 -19.41 53.56 -10.03
N VAL A 196 -19.73 52.35 -10.50
CA VAL A 196 -20.77 52.06 -11.48
C VAL A 196 -21.78 51.09 -10.88
N SER A 197 -23.06 51.44 -11.00
CA SER A 197 -24.18 50.58 -10.61
C SER A 197 -25.00 50.17 -11.83
N ILE A 198 -25.22 48.88 -12.02
CA ILE A 198 -26.16 48.32 -13.00
C ILE A 198 -27.32 47.70 -12.22
N ILE A 199 -28.52 48.22 -12.42
CA ILE A 199 -29.71 47.82 -11.65
C ILE A 199 -30.83 47.49 -12.63
N ALA A 200 -31.09 46.21 -12.88
CA ALA A 200 -32.07 45.80 -13.88
C ALA A 200 -32.77 44.51 -13.51
N ARG A 201 -33.88 44.17 -14.19
CA ARG A 201 -34.46 42.84 -13.98
C ARG A 201 -33.55 41.75 -14.55
N ALA A 202 -32.96 41.98 -15.73
CA ALA A 202 -31.94 41.12 -16.32
C ALA A 202 -30.76 41.93 -16.89
N THR A 203 -29.55 41.38 -16.84
CA THR A 203 -28.34 41.99 -17.40
C THR A 203 -27.59 41.02 -18.29
N GLU A 204 -27.27 41.43 -19.52
CA GLU A 204 -26.44 40.68 -20.47
C GLU A 204 -25.12 41.43 -20.69
N VAL A 205 -24.00 40.77 -20.46
CA VAL A 205 -22.66 41.36 -20.61
C VAL A 205 -21.88 40.58 -21.66
N ASN A 206 -22.03 40.99 -22.93
CA ASN A 206 -21.40 40.33 -24.07
C ASN A 206 -20.05 40.97 -24.46
N ALA A 207 -19.73 42.13 -23.89
CA ALA A 207 -18.47 42.86 -24.06
C ALA A 207 -17.85 43.23 -22.69
N ALA A 208 -16.67 43.83 -22.69
CA ALA A 208 -15.98 44.20 -21.45
C ALA A 208 -16.69 45.34 -20.71
N LEU A 209 -16.86 45.18 -19.40
CA LEU A 209 -17.33 46.22 -18.48
C LEU A 209 -16.17 46.59 -17.56
N HIS A 210 -15.69 47.83 -17.66
CA HIS A 210 -14.64 48.37 -16.80
C HIS A 210 -15.21 49.36 -15.78
N ALA A 211 -14.81 49.26 -14.51
CA ALA A 211 -15.20 50.19 -13.45
C ALA A 211 -14.11 50.30 -12.38
N LYS A 212 -14.18 51.27 -11.47
CA LYS A 212 -13.42 51.20 -10.20
C LYS A 212 -14.16 50.30 -9.21
N ASP A 213 -15.33 50.70 -8.73
CA ASP A 213 -16.22 49.82 -7.97
C ASP A 213 -17.44 49.47 -8.81
N LEU A 214 -17.76 48.19 -8.94
CA LEU A 214 -18.91 47.71 -9.69
C LEU A 214 -19.95 47.09 -8.74
N THR A 215 -21.19 47.56 -8.82
CA THR A 215 -22.36 46.92 -8.21
C THR A 215 -23.35 46.51 -9.29
N VAL A 216 -23.76 45.24 -9.30
CA VAL A 216 -24.81 44.71 -10.18
C VAL A 216 -25.96 44.19 -9.34
N THR A 217 -27.16 44.73 -9.52
CA THR A 217 -28.38 44.23 -8.86
C THR A 217 -29.35 43.74 -9.94
N ALA A 218 -29.68 42.45 -9.89
CA ALA A 218 -30.52 41.76 -10.86
C ALA A 218 -31.78 41.17 -10.22
N GLY A 219 -32.83 41.01 -11.03
CA GLY A 219 -34.15 40.55 -10.61
C GLY A 219 -35.15 41.67 -10.33
N ALA A 220 -36.41 41.31 -10.13
CA ALA A 220 -37.44 42.26 -9.71
C ALA A 220 -37.20 42.72 -8.26
N ASN A 221 -36.91 44.00 -8.07
CA ASN A 221 -36.37 44.53 -6.82
C ASN A 221 -36.85 45.94 -6.51
N ARG A 222 -36.97 46.22 -5.21
CA ARG A 222 -36.95 47.57 -4.66
C ARG A 222 -35.59 47.81 -4.04
N ILE A 223 -34.90 48.85 -4.50
CA ILE A 223 -33.58 49.26 -4.01
C ILE A 223 -33.74 50.62 -3.36
N THR A 224 -33.55 50.70 -2.05
CA THR A 224 -33.64 51.98 -1.31
C THR A 224 -32.38 52.83 -1.51
N ALA A 225 -32.45 54.13 -1.22
CA ALA A 225 -31.34 55.06 -1.46
C ALA A 225 -30.04 54.74 -0.70
N ASP A 226 -30.12 54.01 0.41
CA ASP A 226 -28.99 53.49 1.17
C ASP A 226 -28.44 52.14 0.64
N GLY A 227 -29.02 51.63 -0.45
CA GLY A 227 -28.60 50.41 -1.13
C GLY A 227 -29.24 49.12 -0.64
N ARG A 228 -30.22 49.14 0.29
CA ARG A 228 -30.90 47.90 0.70
C ARG A 228 -31.81 47.39 -0.42
N VAL A 229 -31.72 46.09 -0.69
CA VAL A 229 -32.46 45.40 -1.76
C VAL A 229 -33.54 44.50 -1.15
N SER A 230 -34.77 44.61 -1.65
CA SER A 230 -35.88 43.71 -1.30
C SER A 230 -36.60 43.27 -2.57
N ALA A 231 -36.93 41.98 -2.70
CA ALA A 231 -37.59 41.44 -3.88
C ALA A 231 -38.98 42.07 -4.11
N LEU A 232 -39.32 42.29 -5.37
CA LEU A 232 -40.66 42.67 -5.84
C LEU A 232 -41.23 41.56 -6.73
N LYS A 233 -42.51 41.68 -7.08
CA LYS A 233 -43.11 40.88 -8.15
C LYS A 233 -42.68 41.45 -9.51
N GLY A 234 -42.09 40.62 -10.37
CA GLY A 234 -41.75 41.01 -11.74
C GLY A 234 -42.97 41.11 -12.65
N GLU A 235 -42.84 41.90 -13.71
CA GLU A 235 -43.83 42.08 -14.79
C GLU A 235 -43.35 41.44 -16.09
N GLY A 236 -44.26 40.84 -16.85
CA GLY A 236 -43.95 40.11 -18.08
C GLY A 236 -43.30 38.73 -17.85
N ASP A 237 -42.74 38.16 -18.91
CA ASP A 237 -42.10 36.84 -18.87
C ASP A 237 -40.90 36.82 -17.92
N VAL A 238 -40.68 35.68 -17.25
CA VAL A 238 -39.53 35.48 -16.37
C VAL A 238 -38.25 35.40 -17.20
N PRO A 239 -37.19 36.18 -16.89
CA PRO A 239 -35.91 36.10 -17.58
C PRO A 239 -35.33 34.68 -17.51
N LYS A 240 -34.66 34.25 -18.59
CA LYS A 240 -33.95 32.96 -18.59
C LYS A 240 -32.78 32.93 -17.61
N VAL A 241 -32.07 34.06 -17.50
CA VAL A 241 -30.91 34.28 -16.63
C VAL A 241 -30.97 35.73 -16.16
N ALA A 242 -30.65 35.98 -14.89
CA ALA A 242 -30.68 37.30 -14.26
C ALA A 242 -29.43 38.10 -14.66
N VAL A 243 -28.27 37.44 -14.71
CA VAL A 243 -27.03 38.00 -15.25
C VAL A 243 -26.34 36.95 -16.11
N ASP A 244 -26.10 37.25 -17.38
CA ASP A 244 -25.36 36.37 -18.29
C ASP A 244 -24.17 37.12 -18.89
N THR A 245 -22.95 36.65 -18.65
CA THR A 245 -21.77 37.19 -19.32
C THR A 245 -21.42 36.28 -20.50
N GLY A 246 -21.49 36.79 -21.72
CA GLY A 246 -21.15 36.03 -22.93
C GLY A 246 -19.66 35.63 -22.97
N ALA A 247 -19.29 34.76 -23.93
CA ALA A 247 -17.92 34.24 -24.06
C ALA A 247 -16.85 35.33 -24.29
N LEU A 248 -17.24 36.46 -24.88
CA LEU A 248 -16.40 37.64 -25.13
C LEU A 248 -16.52 38.71 -24.04
N GLY A 249 -17.44 38.53 -23.09
CA GLY A 249 -17.72 39.46 -22.01
C GLY A 249 -16.86 39.23 -20.76
N GLY A 250 -16.88 40.22 -19.88
CA GLY A 250 -16.22 40.15 -18.57
C GLY A 250 -16.39 41.43 -17.77
N MET A 251 -16.25 41.32 -16.45
CA MET A 251 -16.31 42.44 -15.52
C MET A 251 -14.92 42.68 -14.93
N TYR A 252 -14.44 43.92 -15.03
CA TYR A 252 -13.09 44.32 -14.64
C TYR A 252 -13.17 45.53 -13.72
N ALA A 253 -12.86 45.35 -12.45
CA ALA A 253 -12.96 46.40 -11.45
C ALA A 253 -11.89 46.30 -10.35
N ARG A 254 -11.87 47.25 -9.41
CA ARG A 254 -11.21 47.11 -8.10
C ARG A 254 -12.04 46.21 -7.18
N ARG A 255 -13.36 46.40 -7.13
CA ARG A 255 -14.33 45.56 -6.40
C ARG A 255 -15.54 45.22 -7.26
N ILE A 256 -16.07 44.01 -7.09
CA ILE A 256 -17.29 43.56 -7.80
C ILE A 256 -18.28 43.00 -6.78
N HIS A 257 -19.44 43.62 -6.65
CA HIS A 257 -20.57 43.13 -5.87
C HIS A 257 -21.75 42.83 -6.80
N LEU A 258 -22.30 41.62 -6.73
CA LEU A 258 -23.45 41.19 -7.51
C LEU A 258 -24.52 40.60 -6.60
N THR A 259 -25.75 41.08 -6.72
CA THR A 259 -26.92 40.53 -6.02
C THR A 259 -28.02 40.21 -7.03
N SER A 260 -28.46 38.96 -7.09
CA SER A 260 -29.63 38.51 -7.84
C SER A 260 -30.68 37.96 -6.87
N THR A 261 -31.89 38.48 -6.93
CA THR A 261 -32.94 38.19 -5.92
C THR A 261 -34.11 37.38 -6.45
N GLU A 262 -34.27 37.28 -7.78
CA GLU A 262 -35.41 36.57 -8.39
C GLU A 262 -35.20 35.06 -8.26
N SER A 263 -36.01 34.43 -7.40
CA SER A 263 -35.94 32.99 -7.13
C SER A 263 -36.17 32.18 -8.41
N GLY A 264 -35.36 31.13 -8.61
CA GLY A 264 -35.42 30.28 -9.79
C GLY A 264 -34.73 30.83 -11.04
N VAL A 265 -34.32 32.10 -11.03
CA VAL A 265 -33.56 32.71 -12.14
C VAL A 265 -32.06 32.64 -11.85
N GLY A 266 -31.32 32.02 -12.77
CA GLY A 266 -29.89 31.77 -12.57
C GLY A 266 -29.00 32.97 -12.87
N VAL A 267 -27.72 32.87 -12.49
CA VAL A 267 -26.64 33.78 -12.85
C VAL A 267 -25.55 32.95 -13.53
N ASN A 268 -25.06 33.41 -14.69
CA ASN A 268 -24.02 32.76 -15.48
C ASN A 268 -22.86 33.73 -15.73
N LEU A 269 -21.72 33.44 -15.12
CA LEU A 269 -20.57 34.33 -15.05
C LEU A 269 -19.33 33.67 -15.65
N GLY A 270 -18.72 34.38 -16.59
CA GLY A 270 -17.56 34.00 -17.36
C GLY A 270 -16.31 34.51 -16.66
N ASN A 271 -15.98 35.80 -16.84
CA ASN A 271 -14.71 36.37 -16.36
C ASN A 271 -14.94 37.55 -15.41
N LEU A 272 -14.48 37.42 -14.17
CA LEU A 272 -14.53 38.47 -13.15
C LEU A 272 -13.13 38.78 -12.62
N TYR A 273 -12.72 40.05 -12.69
CA TYR A 273 -11.40 40.49 -12.23
C TYR A 273 -11.53 41.68 -11.28
N ALA A 274 -11.18 41.48 -10.01
CA ALA A 274 -11.14 42.47 -8.93
C ALA A 274 -9.75 42.54 -8.29
N ARG A 275 -8.72 42.95 -9.05
CA ARG A 275 -7.30 42.75 -8.67
C ARG A 275 -6.85 43.46 -7.39
N GLU A 276 -7.60 44.47 -6.96
CA GLU A 276 -7.27 45.31 -5.80
C GLU A 276 -8.29 45.18 -4.66
N GLY A 277 -9.27 44.29 -4.77
CA GLY A 277 -10.37 44.21 -3.81
C GLY A 277 -11.14 42.89 -3.88
N ASP A 278 -12.36 42.93 -3.33
CA ASP A 278 -13.18 41.74 -3.13
C ASP A 278 -14.13 41.48 -4.32
N ILE A 279 -14.48 40.20 -4.49
CA ILE A 279 -15.62 39.74 -5.30
C ILE A 279 -16.68 39.19 -4.34
N ILE A 280 -17.89 39.73 -4.38
CA ILE A 280 -19.03 39.25 -3.59
C ILE A 280 -20.19 38.97 -4.53
N LEU A 281 -20.62 37.71 -4.61
CA LEU A 281 -21.71 37.26 -5.47
C LEU A 281 -22.79 36.62 -4.61
N ASN A 282 -24.02 37.09 -4.72
CA ASN A 282 -25.17 36.56 -4.02
C ASN A 282 -26.31 36.32 -5.03
N SER A 283 -26.78 35.07 -5.13
CA SER A 283 -27.88 34.69 -6.01
C SER A 283 -28.94 33.92 -5.24
N ALA A 284 -30.21 34.31 -5.38
CA ALA A 284 -31.36 33.55 -4.92
C ALA A 284 -31.66 32.31 -5.80
N GLY A 285 -30.88 32.08 -6.86
CA GLY A 285 -31.02 30.95 -7.77
C GLY A 285 -29.70 30.21 -8.01
N LYS A 286 -29.61 29.52 -9.16
CA LYS A 286 -28.37 28.85 -9.60
C LYS A 286 -27.30 29.90 -9.92
N LEU A 287 -26.05 29.67 -9.54
CA LEU A 287 -24.91 30.50 -9.90
C LEU A 287 -23.85 29.63 -10.58
N VAL A 288 -23.48 29.99 -11.80
CA VAL A 288 -22.36 29.39 -12.54
C VAL A 288 -21.26 30.42 -12.64
N LEU A 289 -20.03 30.06 -12.24
CA LEU A 289 -18.86 30.93 -12.33
C LEU A 289 -17.69 30.16 -12.93
N LYS A 290 -17.12 30.70 -14.01
CA LYS A 290 -16.00 30.10 -14.72
C LYS A 290 -14.65 30.63 -14.27
N ASN A 291 -14.45 31.94 -14.23
CA ASN A 291 -13.18 32.53 -13.83
C ASN A 291 -13.39 33.70 -12.88
N SER A 292 -12.65 33.73 -11.78
CA SER A 292 -12.55 34.86 -10.87
C SER A 292 -11.11 35.11 -10.40
N LEU A 293 -10.75 36.38 -10.25
CA LEU A 293 -9.48 36.80 -9.65
C LEU A 293 -9.72 38.01 -8.75
N ALA A 294 -9.65 37.81 -7.45
CA ALA A 294 -9.71 38.86 -6.44
C ALA A 294 -8.33 39.09 -5.80
N GLY A 295 -7.92 40.35 -5.62
CA GLY A 295 -6.79 40.70 -4.75
C GLY A 295 -7.14 40.52 -3.27
N GLY A 296 -8.41 40.73 -2.93
CA GLY A 296 -8.98 40.47 -1.60
C GLY A 296 -9.71 39.12 -1.54
N ASN A 297 -10.84 39.10 -0.84
CA ASN A 297 -11.66 37.91 -0.66
C ASN A 297 -12.57 37.66 -1.88
N THR A 298 -12.91 36.40 -2.12
CA THR A 298 -14.03 36.02 -3.00
C THR A 298 -15.09 35.32 -2.17
N THR A 299 -16.32 35.82 -2.19
CA THR A 299 -17.48 35.22 -1.50
C THR A 299 -18.57 34.94 -2.53
N VAL A 300 -19.02 33.69 -2.61
CA VAL A 300 -20.03 33.25 -3.59
C VAL A 300 -21.15 32.50 -2.87
N THR A 301 -22.37 32.98 -3.00
CA THR A 301 -23.56 32.35 -2.42
C THR A 301 -24.62 32.13 -3.50
N GLY A 302 -25.18 30.92 -3.56
CA GLY A 302 -26.27 30.57 -4.47
C GLY A 302 -27.09 29.39 -3.96
N THR A 303 -28.24 29.12 -4.56
CA THR A 303 -28.99 27.88 -4.29
C THR A 303 -28.17 26.67 -4.71
N ASN A 304 -27.79 26.64 -5.99
CA ASN A 304 -26.82 25.70 -6.53
C ASN A 304 -25.66 26.48 -7.11
N VAL A 305 -24.44 26.22 -6.66
CA VAL A 305 -23.25 26.87 -7.19
C VAL A 305 -22.47 25.88 -8.05
N SER A 306 -22.09 26.28 -9.25
CA SER A 306 -21.18 25.51 -10.10
C SER A 306 -19.97 26.35 -10.45
N LEU A 307 -18.80 25.88 -10.02
CA LEU A 307 -17.53 26.48 -10.36
C LEU A 307 -16.82 25.63 -11.42
N SER A 308 -16.12 26.30 -12.33
CA SER A 308 -15.18 25.70 -13.28
C SER A 308 -13.97 26.64 -13.40
N GLY A 309 -13.03 26.38 -14.30
CA GLY A 309 -11.93 27.31 -14.61
C GLY A 309 -11.11 27.77 -13.39
N ASP A 310 -10.53 28.97 -13.48
CA ASP A 310 -9.63 29.52 -12.47
C ASP A 310 -10.36 30.47 -11.51
N ASN A 311 -10.44 30.14 -10.22
CA ASN A 311 -11.01 31.00 -9.19
C ASN A 311 -9.96 31.29 -8.12
N LYS A 312 -9.50 32.53 -8.05
CA LYS A 312 -8.33 32.94 -7.25
C LYS A 312 -8.64 34.10 -6.32
N ALA A 313 -8.12 34.03 -5.09
CA ALA A 313 -8.24 35.09 -4.11
C ALA A 313 -6.92 35.31 -3.34
N GLY A 314 -6.44 36.56 -3.24
CA GLY A 314 -5.36 36.92 -2.31
C GLY A 314 -5.80 36.94 -0.83
N GLY A 315 -7.11 37.00 -0.60
CA GLY A 315 -7.75 36.76 0.68
C GLY A 315 -8.33 35.36 0.77
N ASN A 316 -9.42 35.19 1.52
CA ASN A 316 -10.17 33.93 1.60
C ASN A 316 -11.02 33.70 0.33
N LEU A 317 -11.24 32.44 -0.03
CA LEU A 317 -12.23 32.03 -1.02
C LEU A 317 -13.34 31.22 -0.31
N SER A 318 -14.53 31.82 -0.19
CA SER A 318 -15.69 31.23 0.49
C SER A 318 -16.84 31.00 -0.49
N VAL A 319 -17.33 29.77 -0.57
CA VAL A 319 -18.39 29.36 -1.51
C VAL A 319 -19.46 28.59 -0.77
N THR A 320 -20.71 29.04 -0.90
CA THR A 320 -21.88 28.45 -0.26
C THR A 320 -22.94 28.12 -1.30
N GLY A 321 -23.20 26.83 -1.48
CA GLY A 321 -24.36 26.34 -2.23
C GLY A 321 -25.42 25.82 -1.27
N THR A 322 -26.54 26.53 -1.09
CA THR A 322 -27.53 26.15 -0.07
C THR A 322 -28.25 24.83 -0.35
N THR A 323 -28.18 24.28 -1.57
CA THR A 323 -28.63 22.92 -1.89
C THR A 323 -27.54 22.06 -2.50
N GLY A 324 -26.59 22.68 -3.22
CA GLY A 324 -25.49 21.94 -3.81
C GLY A 324 -24.36 22.83 -4.33
N LEU A 325 -23.15 22.27 -4.33
CA LEU A 325 -21.95 22.87 -4.89
C LEU A 325 -21.26 21.85 -5.79
N THR A 326 -21.04 22.21 -7.06
CA THR A 326 -20.33 21.38 -8.03
C THR A 326 -19.07 22.09 -8.49
N LEU A 327 -17.93 21.43 -8.30
CA LEU A 327 -16.63 21.83 -8.84
C LEU A 327 -16.31 20.94 -10.03
N ASN A 328 -16.36 21.50 -11.24
CA ASN A 328 -16.10 20.76 -12.47
C ASN A 328 -14.75 21.17 -13.05
N GLN A 329 -13.73 20.33 -12.83
CA GLN A 329 -12.33 20.59 -13.23
C GLN A 329 -11.83 21.98 -12.80
N SER A 330 -12.34 22.48 -11.67
CA SER A 330 -12.05 23.83 -11.20
C SER A 330 -10.66 23.90 -10.57
N ARG A 331 -9.96 25.03 -10.74
CA ARG A 331 -8.77 25.37 -9.97
C ARG A 331 -9.07 26.51 -9.01
N LEU A 332 -9.15 26.19 -7.73
CA LEU A 332 -9.46 27.13 -6.65
C LEU A 332 -8.15 27.41 -5.91
N VAL A 333 -7.69 28.65 -5.91
CA VAL A 333 -6.43 29.04 -5.25
C VAL A 333 -6.67 30.22 -4.32
N THR A 334 -6.23 30.11 -3.08
CA THR A 334 -6.31 31.18 -2.10
C THR A 334 -5.03 31.28 -1.29
N ASP A 335 -4.56 32.50 -1.02
CA ASP A 335 -3.40 32.73 -0.16
C ASP A 335 -3.72 32.48 1.33
N LYS A 336 -5.01 32.40 1.68
CA LYS A 336 -5.50 32.17 3.05
C LYS A 336 -6.36 30.91 3.12
N ASN A 337 -7.64 31.04 3.44
CA ASN A 337 -8.52 29.92 3.69
C ASN A 337 -9.46 29.67 2.50
N LEU A 338 -9.63 28.39 2.18
CA LEU A 338 -10.65 27.90 1.27
C LEU A 338 -11.81 27.32 2.10
N VAL A 339 -13.00 27.89 1.97
CA VAL A 339 -14.20 27.43 2.68
C VAL A 339 -15.28 27.09 1.66
N LEU A 340 -15.64 25.81 1.59
CA LEU A 340 -16.70 25.30 0.71
C LEU A 340 -17.78 24.70 1.59
N SER A 341 -19.01 25.20 1.46
CA SER A 341 -20.13 24.75 2.28
C SER A 341 -21.39 24.48 1.46
N SER A 342 -22.13 23.45 1.86
CA SER A 342 -23.48 23.17 1.37
C SER A 342 -24.30 22.48 2.46
N SER A 343 -25.60 22.73 2.56
CA SER A 343 -26.48 21.86 3.37
C SER A 343 -26.95 20.61 2.63
N GLY A 344 -26.60 20.47 1.35
CA GLY A 344 -26.80 19.25 0.57
C GLY A 344 -25.46 18.65 0.16
N GLN A 345 -25.15 18.64 -1.13
CA GLN A 345 -23.97 17.95 -1.66
C GLN A 345 -22.84 18.88 -2.12
N ILE A 346 -21.59 18.49 -1.83
CA ILE A 346 -20.41 18.98 -2.54
C ILE A 346 -19.92 17.88 -3.48
N VAL A 347 -19.81 18.19 -4.77
CA VAL A 347 -19.28 17.28 -5.80
C VAL A 347 -18.02 17.88 -6.40
N GLN A 348 -16.88 17.19 -6.24
CA GLN A 348 -15.62 17.54 -6.88
C GLN A 348 -15.32 16.56 -8.01
N ASN A 349 -15.47 17.03 -9.24
CA ASN A 349 -15.19 16.30 -10.47
C ASN A 349 -13.83 16.73 -11.04
N GLY A 350 -12.75 16.36 -10.33
CA GLY A 350 -11.38 16.71 -10.71
C GLY A 350 -10.95 18.08 -10.20
N GLY A 351 -9.91 18.64 -10.84
CA GLY A 351 -9.38 19.95 -10.48
C GLY A 351 -8.46 19.95 -9.25
N GLU A 352 -8.06 21.16 -8.86
CA GLU A 352 -7.12 21.42 -7.77
C GLU A 352 -7.65 22.51 -6.85
N LEU A 353 -7.74 22.19 -5.57
CA LEU A 353 -8.14 23.09 -4.51
C LEU A 353 -6.90 23.35 -3.65
N THR A 354 -6.36 24.57 -3.65
CA THR A 354 -5.12 24.90 -2.95
C THR A 354 -5.33 26.10 -2.03
N ALA A 355 -5.12 25.89 -0.74
CA ALA A 355 -5.19 26.92 0.29
C ALA A 355 -3.83 27.19 0.93
N GLY A 356 -3.46 28.46 1.03
CA GLY A 356 -2.24 28.92 1.70
C GLY A 356 -2.25 28.70 3.22
N GLN A 357 -3.43 28.48 3.81
CA GLN A 357 -3.59 28.11 5.22
C GLN A 357 -4.47 26.87 5.37
N ASN A 358 -5.80 27.03 5.43
CA ASN A 358 -6.73 25.95 5.73
C ASN A 358 -7.73 25.72 4.58
N ALA A 359 -8.05 24.44 4.32
CA ALA A 359 -9.15 24.06 3.43
C ALA A 359 -10.25 23.35 4.24
N MET A 360 -11.46 23.88 4.20
CA MET A 360 -12.63 23.33 4.89
C MET A 360 -13.75 23.04 3.89
N LEU A 361 -14.18 21.78 3.82
CA LEU A 361 -15.33 21.33 3.05
C LEU A 361 -16.39 20.80 4.01
N SER A 362 -17.58 21.40 4.01
CA SER A 362 -18.70 21.00 4.87
C SER A 362 -19.98 20.76 4.06
N ALA A 363 -20.56 19.56 4.19
CA ALA A 363 -21.73 19.15 3.40
C ALA A 363 -22.63 18.15 4.15
N GLN A 364 -23.82 17.85 3.64
CA GLN A 364 -24.50 16.59 3.98
C GLN A 364 -23.77 15.40 3.33
N HIS A 365 -23.44 15.53 2.04
CA HIS A 365 -22.68 14.55 1.27
C HIS A 365 -21.46 15.18 0.58
N LEU A 366 -20.32 14.49 0.58
CA LEU A 366 -19.13 14.89 -0.16
C LEU A 366 -18.74 13.79 -1.15
N ASN A 367 -18.73 14.10 -2.45
CA ASN A 367 -18.30 13.18 -3.49
C ASN A 367 -17.11 13.76 -4.28
N GLN A 368 -15.91 13.30 -3.96
CA GLN A 368 -14.68 13.60 -4.68
C GLN A 368 -14.37 12.42 -5.61
N THR A 369 -14.87 12.50 -6.85
CA THR A 369 -14.68 11.45 -7.88
C THR A 369 -13.24 11.40 -8.37
N SER A 370 -12.55 12.54 -8.38
CA SER A 370 -11.12 12.72 -8.66
C SER A 370 -10.69 14.13 -8.20
N GLY A 371 -9.40 14.47 -8.36
CA GLY A 371 -8.88 15.81 -8.04
C GLY A 371 -8.09 15.87 -6.73
N THR A 372 -7.68 17.08 -6.35
CA THR A 372 -6.85 17.31 -5.17
C THR A 372 -7.42 18.39 -4.25
N VAL A 373 -7.19 18.22 -2.95
CA VAL A 373 -7.42 19.22 -1.90
C VAL A 373 -6.14 19.39 -1.11
N ASN A 374 -5.48 20.52 -1.24
CA ASN A 374 -4.19 20.83 -0.63
C ASN A 374 -4.34 22.05 0.29
N ALA A 375 -3.77 21.95 1.49
CA ALA A 375 -3.65 23.07 2.40
C ALA A 375 -2.26 23.08 3.05
N ALA A 376 -1.63 24.25 3.15
CA ALA A 376 -0.33 24.37 3.81
C ALA A 376 -0.40 24.04 5.31
N GLU A 377 -1.57 24.24 5.93
CA GLU A 377 -1.83 23.88 7.32
C GLU A 377 -2.81 22.71 7.40
N ASN A 378 -4.12 22.97 7.44
CA ASN A 378 -5.10 21.96 7.80
C ASN A 378 -6.11 21.71 6.68
N VAL A 379 -6.49 20.44 6.52
CA VAL A 379 -7.64 20.04 5.70
C VAL A 379 -8.70 19.46 6.62
N THR A 380 -9.90 20.01 6.57
CA THR A 380 -11.05 19.55 7.37
C THR A 380 -12.21 19.20 6.44
N LEU A 381 -12.60 17.93 6.44
CA LEU A 381 -13.75 17.41 5.70
C LEU A 381 -14.82 17.02 6.72
N THR A 382 -15.98 17.69 6.70
CA THR A 382 -17.07 17.44 7.64
C THR A 382 -18.36 17.17 6.90
N THR A 383 -18.90 15.95 7.05
CA THR A 383 -20.22 15.60 6.55
C THR A 383 -21.10 14.97 7.61
N THR A 384 -22.42 15.07 7.44
CA THR A 384 -23.36 14.35 8.29
C THR A 384 -23.60 12.92 7.79
N ASP A 385 -23.53 12.72 6.47
CA ASP A 385 -23.85 11.43 5.82
C ASP A 385 -22.61 10.90 5.08
N ASP A 386 -22.80 10.33 3.90
CA ASP A 386 -21.76 9.69 3.09
C ASP A 386 -20.70 10.68 2.55
N THR A 387 -19.43 10.28 2.71
CA THR A 387 -18.27 10.89 2.07
C THR A 387 -17.55 9.85 1.20
N THR A 388 -17.37 10.16 -0.08
CA THR A 388 -16.56 9.37 -1.02
C THR A 388 -15.34 10.17 -1.47
N LEU A 389 -14.14 9.62 -1.23
CA LEU A 389 -12.86 10.25 -1.57
C LEU A 389 -12.07 9.32 -2.49
N LYS A 390 -12.03 9.62 -3.79
CA LYS A 390 -11.22 8.90 -4.79
C LYS A 390 -9.99 9.69 -5.25
N GLY A 391 -9.99 11.01 -5.04
CA GLY A 391 -8.83 11.89 -5.24
C GLY A 391 -7.82 11.91 -4.09
N ARG A 392 -7.05 12.99 -3.98
CA ARG A 392 -5.99 13.16 -2.96
C ARG A 392 -6.26 14.38 -2.07
N SER A 393 -6.21 14.19 -0.75
CA SER A 393 -6.34 15.27 0.24
C SER A 393 -5.06 15.34 1.08
N VAL A 394 -4.45 16.53 1.14
CA VAL A 394 -3.11 16.76 1.69
C VAL A 394 -3.14 17.96 2.61
N ALA A 395 -2.83 17.71 3.89
CA ALA A 395 -2.62 18.75 4.87
C ALA A 395 -1.12 18.83 5.22
N GLY A 396 -0.54 20.03 5.19
CA GLY A 396 0.84 20.22 5.66
C GLY A 396 1.00 19.98 7.17
N LYS A 397 -0.07 20.14 7.95
CA LYS A 397 -0.14 19.88 9.40
C LYS A 397 -1.18 18.80 9.69
N THR A 398 -2.45 19.15 9.87
CA THR A 398 -3.48 18.21 10.34
C THR A 398 -4.57 17.94 9.30
N LEU A 399 -4.90 16.66 9.10
CA LEU A 399 -6.03 16.22 8.30
C LEU A 399 -7.13 15.70 9.24
N THR A 400 -8.33 16.28 9.17
CA THR A 400 -9.51 15.80 9.90
C THR A 400 -10.61 15.39 8.93
N VAL A 401 -11.13 14.18 9.08
CA VAL A 401 -12.32 13.70 8.39
C VAL A 401 -13.36 13.29 9.43
N SER A 402 -14.51 13.96 9.43
CA SER A 402 -15.67 13.62 10.26
C SER A 402 -16.87 13.37 9.34
N SER A 403 -17.40 12.16 9.30
CA SER A 403 -18.54 11.81 8.41
C SER A 403 -19.52 10.83 9.05
N GLY A 404 -20.71 10.65 8.48
CA GLY A 404 -21.58 9.52 8.83
C GLY A 404 -21.00 8.20 8.32
N SER A 405 -20.49 8.21 7.08
CA SER A 405 -19.86 7.08 6.41
C SER A 405 -18.71 7.59 5.53
N LEU A 406 -17.61 6.84 5.44
CA LEU A 406 -16.43 7.19 4.67
C LEU A 406 -16.02 6.04 3.74
N ASN A 407 -16.06 6.29 2.43
CA ASN A 407 -15.45 5.46 1.40
C ASN A 407 -14.20 6.14 0.85
N ASN A 408 -13.04 5.76 1.37
CA ASN A 408 -11.75 6.20 0.86
C ASN A 408 -11.22 5.19 -0.17
N GLY A 409 -11.19 5.59 -1.44
CA GLY A 409 -10.41 4.91 -2.49
C GLY A 409 -9.23 5.74 -2.98
N GLY A 410 -9.00 6.90 -2.37
CA GLY A 410 -7.96 7.86 -2.73
C GLY A 410 -6.82 7.89 -1.72
N THR A 411 -6.19 9.06 -1.59
CA THR A 411 -5.05 9.27 -0.68
C THR A 411 -5.35 10.39 0.31
N LEU A 412 -5.26 10.07 1.60
CA LEU A 412 -5.39 10.99 2.71
C LEU A 412 -4.03 11.12 3.41
N VAL A 413 -3.44 12.31 3.39
CA VAL A 413 -2.10 12.55 3.95
C VAL A 413 -2.08 13.79 4.83
N ALA A 414 -1.52 13.63 6.03
CA ALA A 414 -1.16 14.73 6.92
C ALA A 414 0.35 14.77 7.14
N GLY A 415 0.94 15.96 7.13
CA GLY A 415 2.35 16.15 7.52
C GLY A 415 2.59 15.93 9.02
N ARG A 416 1.55 16.11 9.86
CA ARG A 416 1.57 15.84 11.31
C ARG A 416 0.48 14.84 11.71
N ASP A 417 -0.74 15.26 11.99
CA ASP A 417 -1.75 14.35 12.55
C ASP A 417 -2.90 14.12 11.56
N ALA A 418 -3.32 12.86 11.41
CA ALA A 418 -4.52 12.50 10.69
C ALA A 418 -5.56 11.93 11.68
N THR A 419 -6.78 12.46 11.64
CA THR A 419 -7.91 11.96 12.42
C THR A 419 -9.07 11.61 11.51
N VAL A 420 -9.55 10.38 11.60
CA VAL A 420 -10.76 9.90 10.92
C VAL A 420 -11.79 9.52 11.97
N LYS A 421 -12.95 10.18 11.95
CA LYS A 421 -14.09 9.88 12.81
C LYS A 421 -15.31 9.63 11.94
N THR A 422 -15.86 8.41 11.97
CA THR A 422 -17.01 8.07 11.13
C THR A 422 -17.92 7.02 11.74
N GLY A 423 -19.07 6.73 11.15
CA GLY A 423 -19.87 5.54 11.48
C GLY A 423 -19.26 4.31 10.82
N THR A 424 -19.21 4.29 9.49
CA THR A 424 -18.58 3.21 8.71
C THR A 424 -17.37 3.73 7.96
N PHE A 425 -16.25 3.01 8.03
CA PHE A 425 -15.03 3.34 7.31
C PHE A 425 -14.61 2.22 6.37
N SER A 426 -14.78 2.43 5.06
CA SER A 426 -14.23 1.58 4.01
C SER A 426 -12.98 2.23 3.41
N ASN A 427 -11.84 1.56 3.54
CA ASN A 427 -10.56 2.02 3.02
C ASN A 427 -9.99 1.04 1.99
N THR A 428 -10.03 1.46 0.72
CA THR A 428 -9.36 0.78 -0.41
C THR A 428 -8.12 1.54 -0.88
N GLY A 429 -7.96 2.79 -0.45
CA GLY A 429 -6.82 3.65 -0.74
C GLY A 429 -5.81 3.74 0.40
N ALA A 430 -5.25 4.93 0.63
CA ALA A 430 -4.25 5.18 1.65
C ALA A 430 -4.68 6.25 2.65
N VAL A 431 -4.38 6.03 3.93
CA VAL A 431 -4.44 7.02 5.01
C VAL A 431 -3.10 7.07 5.73
N GLN A 432 -2.50 8.26 5.80
CA GLN A 432 -1.17 8.47 6.37
C GLN A 432 -1.11 9.76 7.20
N GLY A 433 -0.40 9.71 8.32
CA GLY A 433 -0.03 10.84 9.17
C GLY A 433 1.21 10.50 9.99
N ASN A 434 1.85 11.48 10.61
CA ASN A 434 2.83 11.24 11.67
C ASN A 434 2.14 10.67 12.92
N GLY A 435 1.04 11.27 13.38
CA GLY A 435 0.09 10.62 14.30
C GLY A 435 -1.17 10.22 13.53
N LEU A 436 -1.73 9.05 13.80
CA LEU A 436 -2.96 8.60 13.13
C LEU A 436 -3.97 8.05 14.13
N LYS A 437 -5.14 8.69 14.18
CA LYS A 437 -6.29 8.25 14.98
C LYS A 437 -7.47 7.89 14.09
N VAL A 438 -8.02 6.70 14.28
CA VAL A 438 -9.21 6.21 13.60
C VAL A 438 -10.27 5.84 14.63
N THR A 439 -11.44 6.46 14.53
CA THR A 439 -12.61 6.14 15.34
C THR A 439 -13.78 5.85 14.42
N ALA A 440 -14.32 4.63 14.49
CA ALA A 440 -15.46 4.22 13.68
C ALA A 440 -16.35 3.20 14.41
N THR A 441 -17.59 3.00 13.96
CA THR A 441 -18.35 1.80 14.37
C THR A 441 -17.75 0.58 13.68
N ASP A 442 -17.67 0.59 12.35
CA ASP A 442 -17.12 -0.52 11.56
C ASP A 442 -16.01 -0.04 10.64
N LEU A 443 -14.88 -0.76 10.65
CA LEU A 443 -13.73 -0.52 9.79
C LEU A 443 -13.50 -1.71 8.87
N THR A 444 -13.43 -1.48 7.56
CA THR A 444 -12.93 -2.45 6.58
C THR A 444 -11.82 -1.80 5.76
N SER A 445 -10.61 -2.35 5.82
CA SER A 445 -9.46 -1.83 5.07
C SER A 445 -8.80 -2.92 4.23
N THR A 446 -8.86 -2.80 2.91
CA THR A 446 -8.00 -3.53 1.97
C THR A 446 -6.81 -2.71 1.50
N GLY A 447 -6.86 -1.38 1.71
CA GLY A 447 -5.77 -0.45 1.48
C GLY A 447 -4.83 -0.29 2.68
N SER A 448 -4.13 0.84 2.76
CA SER A 448 -3.13 1.11 3.81
C SER A 448 -3.60 2.14 4.85
N ILE A 449 -3.35 1.86 6.13
CA ILE A 449 -3.53 2.76 7.28
C ILE A 449 -2.18 2.83 8.02
N LYS A 450 -1.37 3.85 7.76
CA LYS A 450 0.02 3.91 8.24
C LYS A 450 0.31 5.18 9.02
N SER A 451 1.07 5.03 10.11
CA SER A 451 1.53 6.15 10.93
C SER A 451 3.06 6.25 10.96
N GLY A 452 3.58 7.47 10.89
CA GLY A 452 5.01 7.79 11.04
C GLY A 452 5.50 7.83 12.50
N SER A 453 4.57 7.82 13.46
CA SER A 453 4.78 7.71 14.91
C SER A 453 3.69 6.78 15.44
N THR A 454 2.68 7.27 16.18
CA THR A 454 1.66 6.43 16.83
C THR A 454 0.42 6.17 15.97
N LEU A 455 -0.12 4.95 16.04
CA LEU A 455 -1.40 4.56 15.44
C LEU A 455 -2.40 4.18 16.55
N ASP A 456 -3.58 4.81 16.58
CA ASP A 456 -4.69 4.46 17.47
C ASP A 456 -5.96 4.17 16.65
N ILE A 457 -6.43 2.93 16.70
CA ILE A 457 -7.69 2.49 16.08
C ILE A 457 -8.66 2.10 17.19
N SER A 458 -9.80 2.77 17.27
CA SER A 458 -10.88 2.48 18.23
C SER A 458 -12.20 2.26 17.48
N VAL A 459 -12.67 1.01 17.44
CA VAL A 459 -13.88 0.63 16.69
C VAL A 459 -14.74 -0.43 17.38
N ARG A 460 -15.93 -0.74 16.83
CA ARG A 460 -16.73 -1.89 17.27
C ARG A 460 -16.30 -3.17 16.54
N ASN A 461 -16.13 -3.13 15.22
CA ASN A 461 -15.52 -4.23 14.46
C ASN A 461 -14.47 -3.71 13.47
N ALA A 462 -13.45 -4.53 13.21
CA ALA A 462 -12.41 -4.24 12.24
C ALA A 462 -12.12 -5.46 11.36
N THR A 463 -12.10 -5.28 10.05
CA THR A 463 -11.50 -6.22 9.09
C THR A 463 -10.32 -5.54 8.40
N LEU A 464 -9.10 -5.97 8.73
CA LEU A 464 -7.85 -5.43 8.20
C LEU A 464 -7.25 -6.46 7.24
N SER A 465 -7.46 -6.27 5.94
CA SER A 465 -6.94 -7.14 4.87
C SER A 465 -5.76 -6.53 4.12
N GLY A 466 -5.50 -5.23 4.29
CA GLY A 466 -4.31 -4.55 3.75
C GLY A 466 -3.22 -4.35 4.79
N ASP A 467 -2.45 -3.26 4.64
CA ASP A 467 -1.43 -2.85 5.61
C ASP A 467 -2.01 -1.92 6.67
N ALA A 468 -1.80 -2.23 7.95
CA ALA A 468 -1.99 -1.32 9.06
C ALA A 468 -0.70 -1.28 9.89
N GLY A 469 -0.27 -0.10 10.35
CA GLY A 469 0.85 -0.06 11.29
C GLY A 469 1.46 1.29 11.57
N ALA A 470 2.44 1.27 12.45
CA ALA A 470 3.10 2.43 13.02
C ALA A 470 4.63 2.25 13.03
N LYS A 471 5.36 3.37 12.94
CA LYS A 471 6.81 3.43 13.15
C LYS A 471 7.18 3.53 14.63
N ASP A 472 6.28 4.03 15.46
CA ASP A 472 6.33 3.85 16.91
C ASP A 472 5.22 2.86 17.32
N SER A 473 4.54 3.08 18.44
CA SER A 473 3.50 2.19 18.94
C SER A 473 2.21 2.19 18.10
N ALA A 474 1.59 1.02 17.99
CA ALA A 474 0.25 0.84 17.43
C ALA A 474 -0.68 0.24 18.48
N ARG A 475 -1.84 0.87 18.69
CA ARG A 475 -2.91 0.40 19.56
C ARG A 475 -4.19 0.18 18.75
N VAL A 476 -4.75 -1.02 18.82
CA VAL A 476 -6.02 -1.38 18.18
C VAL A 476 -6.99 -1.89 19.25
N THR A 477 -8.02 -1.09 19.52
CA THR A 477 -9.08 -1.38 20.50
C THR A 477 -10.39 -1.62 19.77
N VAL A 478 -10.94 -2.82 19.88
CA VAL A 478 -12.13 -3.26 19.16
C VAL A 478 -13.15 -3.82 20.15
N SER A 479 -14.33 -3.23 20.29
CA SER A 479 -15.30 -3.72 21.29
C SER A 479 -16.01 -5.03 20.90
N GLY A 480 -15.74 -5.56 19.71
CA GLY A 480 -16.30 -6.78 19.15
C GLY A 480 -15.20 -7.62 18.49
N THR A 481 -15.28 -7.81 17.18
CA THR A 481 -14.34 -8.69 16.44
C THR A 481 -13.29 -7.91 15.66
N LEU A 482 -12.02 -8.28 15.84
CA LEU A 482 -10.89 -7.92 14.98
C LEU A 482 -10.55 -9.10 14.06
N GLU A 483 -10.82 -8.97 12.77
CA GLU A 483 -10.31 -9.87 11.73
C GLU A 483 -9.06 -9.28 11.08
N ASN A 484 -7.90 -9.86 11.38
CA ASN A 484 -6.66 -9.53 10.67
C ASN A 484 -6.41 -10.57 9.58
N ARG A 485 -6.46 -10.15 8.32
CA ARG A 485 -6.16 -10.96 7.12
C ARG A 485 -4.91 -10.44 6.39
N GLY A 486 -4.55 -9.18 6.64
CA GLY A 486 -3.39 -8.52 6.08
C GLY A 486 -2.24 -8.45 7.06
N ARG A 487 -1.59 -7.29 7.14
CA ARG A 487 -0.41 -7.08 7.98
C ARG A 487 -0.67 -5.93 8.94
N LEU A 488 -0.67 -6.22 10.24
CA LEU A 488 -0.77 -5.25 11.32
C LEU A 488 0.53 -5.24 12.11
N VAL A 489 1.29 -4.15 12.01
CA VAL A 489 2.65 -4.07 12.59
C VAL A 489 2.94 -2.80 13.38
N SER A 490 3.92 -2.91 14.27
CA SER A 490 4.53 -1.80 14.99
C SER A 490 6.05 -1.99 15.02
N ASP A 491 6.81 -0.95 14.68
CA ASP A 491 8.27 -0.96 14.86
C ASP A 491 8.67 -0.71 16.34
N ASP A 492 7.68 -0.55 17.24
CA ASP A 492 7.84 -0.49 18.70
C ASP A 492 6.92 -1.52 19.39
N VAL A 493 5.90 -1.08 20.13
CA VAL A 493 4.90 -1.97 20.77
C VAL A 493 3.62 -2.05 19.93
N LEU A 494 3.13 -3.26 19.70
CA LEU A 494 1.78 -3.50 19.14
C LEU A 494 0.86 -3.99 20.27
N THR A 495 -0.21 -3.23 20.56
CA THR A 495 -1.23 -3.61 21.55
C THR A 495 -2.59 -3.83 20.89
N LEU A 496 -3.16 -5.01 21.08
CA LEU A 496 -4.48 -5.40 20.59
C LEU A 496 -5.41 -5.68 21.76
N SER A 497 -6.61 -5.13 21.73
CA SER A 497 -7.67 -5.44 22.69
C SER A 497 -8.99 -5.66 21.94
N ALA A 498 -9.58 -6.84 22.06
CA ALA A 498 -10.90 -7.11 21.48
C ALA A 498 -11.70 -8.20 22.20
N THR A 499 -13.01 -8.30 21.98
CA THR A 499 -13.75 -9.51 22.41
C THR A 499 -13.23 -10.74 21.68
N GLN A 500 -13.09 -10.65 20.35
CA GLN A 500 -12.60 -11.73 19.51
C GLN A 500 -11.50 -11.22 18.57
N ILE A 501 -10.39 -11.93 18.49
CA ILE A 501 -9.31 -11.67 17.54
C ILE A 501 -9.14 -12.91 16.66
N ASN A 502 -9.37 -12.75 15.37
CA ASN A 502 -9.16 -13.77 14.35
C ASN A 502 -7.99 -13.34 13.46
N ASN A 503 -6.86 -14.01 13.60
CA ASN A 503 -5.66 -13.75 12.81
C ASN A 503 -5.47 -14.81 11.72
N SER A 504 -5.50 -14.37 10.47
CA SER A 504 -5.13 -15.15 9.28
C SER A 504 -4.03 -14.49 8.45
N GLY A 505 -3.52 -13.35 8.92
CA GLY A 505 -2.39 -12.64 8.34
C GLY A 505 -1.25 -12.52 9.35
N THR A 506 -0.63 -11.34 9.41
CA THR A 506 0.52 -11.05 10.29
C THR A 506 0.15 -10.06 11.38
N LEU A 507 0.48 -10.40 12.62
CA LEU A 507 0.55 -9.49 13.77
C LEU A 507 2.03 -9.42 14.21
N SER A 508 2.61 -8.22 14.26
CA SER A 508 4.00 -8.09 14.73
C SER A 508 4.29 -6.79 15.46
N GLY A 509 4.97 -6.88 16.60
CA GLY A 509 5.56 -5.73 17.31
C GLY A 509 7.05 -5.95 17.49
N ALA A 510 7.90 -4.98 17.12
CA ALA A 510 9.34 -5.19 17.19
C ALA A 510 9.84 -5.36 18.64
N LYS A 511 9.38 -4.54 19.59
CA LYS A 511 9.79 -4.67 21.00
C LYS A 511 8.83 -5.53 21.81
N GLU A 512 7.54 -5.40 21.54
CA GLU A 512 6.53 -6.15 22.26
C GLU A 512 5.23 -6.29 21.43
N LEU A 513 4.60 -7.45 21.51
CA LEU A 513 3.23 -7.68 21.07
C LEU A 513 2.39 -8.09 22.27
N VAL A 514 1.37 -7.28 22.59
CA VAL A 514 0.40 -7.55 23.65
C VAL A 514 -0.97 -7.77 23.03
N VAL A 515 -1.56 -8.93 23.31
CA VAL A 515 -2.90 -9.31 22.84
C VAL A 515 -3.80 -9.56 24.05
N SER A 516 -4.93 -8.86 24.12
CA SER A 516 -5.95 -9.05 25.16
C SER A 516 -7.30 -9.36 24.51
N ALA A 517 -7.86 -10.56 24.76
CA ALA A 517 -9.17 -10.91 24.21
C ALA A 517 -9.96 -11.96 25.00
N ASP A 518 -11.26 -12.10 24.74
CA ASP A 518 -11.97 -13.29 25.24
C ASP A 518 -11.57 -14.52 24.42
N THR A 519 -11.45 -14.36 23.10
CA THR A 519 -11.00 -15.42 22.21
C THR A 519 -9.95 -14.93 21.22
N LEU A 520 -8.82 -15.62 21.17
CA LEU A 520 -7.80 -15.49 20.13
C LEU A 520 -7.80 -16.76 19.27
N THR A 521 -8.07 -16.61 17.97
CA THR A 521 -7.94 -17.69 16.99
C THR A 521 -6.95 -17.29 15.92
N THR A 522 -5.98 -18.16 15.67
CA THR A 522 -5.00 -18.02 14.60
C THR A 522 -5.17 -19.18 13.60
N THR A 523 -4.65 -19.03 12.38
CA THR A 523 -4.80 -20.05 11.32
C THR A 523 -3.43 -20.57 10.88
N GLU A 524 -3.41 -21.70 10.15
CA GLU A 524 -2.18 -22.38 9.72
C GLU A 524 -1.14 -21.47 9.04
N LYS A 525 -1.58 -20.43 8.33
CA LYS A 525 -0.68 -19.50 7.60
C LYS A 525 -0.45 -18.17 8.32
N SER A 526 -1.03 -18.01 9.50
CA SER A 526 -0.90 -16.77 10.25
C SER A 526 0.47 -16.69 10.94
N VAL A 527 0.92 -15.45 11.13
CA VAL A 527 2.15 -15.12 11.87
C VAL A 527 1.77 -14.20 13.01
N THR A 528 2.18 -14.57 14.22
CA THR A 528 2.05 -13.76 15.43
C THR A 528 3.44 -13.67 16.06
N ASN A 529 4.18 -12.59 15.79
CA ASN A 529 5.61 -12.49 16.12
C ASN A 529 5.96 -11.23 16.93
N SER A 530 7.03 -11.30 17.72
CA SER A 530 7.69 -10.15 18.32
C SER A 530 9.21 -10.34 18.32
N ASP A 531 10.01 -9.31 18.00
CA ASP A 531 11.47 -9.44 18.16
C ASP A 531 11.88 -9.34 19.65
N GLY A 532 10.99 -8.81 20.50
CA GLY A 532 11.08 -8.84 21.96
C GLY A 532 10.07 -9.81 22.57
N ASN A 533 9.22 -9.32 23.48
CA ASN A 533 8.25 -10.19 24.19
C ASN A 533 6.92 -10.32 23.44
N LEU A 534 6.27 -11.47 23.58
CA LEU A 534 4.92 -11.74 23.09
C LEU A 534 4.03 -12.15 24.25
N MET A 535 2.99 -11.37 24.52
CA MET A 535 2.01 -11.63 25.58
C MET A 535 0.63 -11.88 24.98
N LEU A 536 0.12 -13.10 25.16
CA LEU A 536 -1.23 -13.52 24.80
C LEU A 536 -2.05 -13.67 26.09
N ASN A 537 -2.91 -12.69 26.38
CA ASN A 537 -3.81 -12.70 27.51
C ASN A 537 -5.24 -12.88 27.01
N SER A 538 -5.69 -14.13 26.89
CA SER A 538 -7.04 -14.41 26.43
C SER A 538 -7.73 -15.53 27.16
N ALA A 539 -9.05 -15.38 27.41
CA ALA A 539 -9.80 -16.41 28.12
C ALA A 539 -9.71 -17.77 27.38
N SER A 540 -9.79 -17.77 26.05
CA SER A 540 -9.48 -18.93 25.21
C SER A 540 -8.56 -18.58 24.05
N SER A 541 -7.51 -19.38 23.86
CA SER A 541 -6.54 -19.23 22.77
C SER A 541 -6.50 -20.50 21.92
N THR A 542 -6.76 -20.39 20.62
CA THR A 542 -6.48 -21.45 19.63
C THR A 542 -5.35 -21.00 18.70
N LEU A 543 -4.19 -21.64 18.86
CA LEU A 543 -2.97 -21.33 18.14
C LEU A 543 -2.74 -22.30 16.97
N ALA A 544 -2.44 -21.76 15.81
CA ALA A 544 -2.06 -22.44 14.57
C ALA A 544 -1.08 -21.54 13.82
N GLY A 545 -0.30 -22.11 12.89
CA GLY A 545 0.77 -21.34 12.24
C GLY A 545 1.83 -20.89 13.23
N GLU A 546 2.47 -19.74 12.98
CA GLU A 546 3.60 -19.26 13.76
C GLU A 546 3.17 -18.38 14.93
N THR A 547 3.68 -18.68 16.12
CA THR A 547 3.61 -17.84 17.33
C THR A 547 5.01 -17.72 17.93
N SER A 548 5.71 -16.63 17.66
CA SER A 548 7.14 -16.51 17.94
C SER A 548 7.52 -15.24 18.70
N ALA A 549 8.61 -15.32 19.47
CA ALA A 549 9.22 -14.19 20.14
C ALA A 549 10.75 -14.29 20.14
N GLY A 550 11.46 -13.17 20.01
CA GLY A 550 12.90 -13.11 20.32
C GLY A 550 13.18 -13.21 21.82
N GLY A 551 12.24 -12.74 22.66
CA GLY A 551 12.20 -12.88 24.11
C GLY A 551 11.23 -13.99 24.56
N THR A 552 10.33 -13.67 25.48
CA THR A 552 9.37 -14.64 26.03
C THR A 552 8.06 -14.66 25.26
N VAL A 553 7.56 -15.86 24.91
CA VAL A 553 6.15 -16.08 24.58
C VAL A 553 5.41 -16.43 25.87
N SER A 554 4.50 -15.56 26.32
CA SER A 554 3.65 -15.76 27.49
C SER A 554 2.19 -15.96 27.06
N VAL A 555 1.58 -17.07 27.47
CA VAL A 555 0.15 -17.34 27.27
C VAL A 555 -0.55 -17.44 28.61
N LYS A 556 -1.58 -16.61 28.83
CA LYS A 556 -2.41 -16.59 30.04
C LYS A 556 -3.88 -16.66 29.69
N GLY A 557 -4.68 -17.39 30.49
CA GLY A 557 -6.10 -17.56 30.18
C GLY A 557 -6.79 -18.70 30.91
N ASN A 558 -7.99 -19.06 30.44
CA ASN A 558 -8.69 -20.25 30.92
C ASN A 558 -8.26 -21.47 30.10
N SER A 559 -8.19 -21.34 28.78
CA SER A 559 -7.81 -22.45 27.90
C SER A 559 -6.80 -22.08 26.82
N LEU A 560 -5.80 -22.93 26.62
CA LEU A 560 -4.91 -22.91 25.46
C LEU A 560 -5.09 -24.19 24.65
N LYS A 561 -5.32 -24.06 23.34
CA LYS A 561 -5.20 -25.14 22.37
C LYS A 561 -4.16 -24.76 21.32
N THR A 562 -3.11 -25.55 21.16
CA THR A 562 -2.25 -25.47 19.97
C THR A 562 -2.67 -26.58 19.02
N THR A 563 -2.98 -26.26 17.77
CA THR A 563 -3.25 -27.24 16.71
C THR A 563 -1.97 -27.95 16.28
N THR A 564 -2.09 -29.03 15.50
CA THR A 564 -0.94 -29.77 14.96
C THR A 564 -0.03 -28.94 14.05
N THR A 565 -0.53 -27.84 13.48
CA THR A 565 0.24 -26.92 12.64
C THR A 565 0.84 -25.75 13.40
N ALA A 566 0.58 -25.65 14.71
CA ALA A 566 1.11 -24.59 15.55
C ALA A 566 2.61 -24.75 15.78
N GLN A 567 3.34 -23.65 15.66
CA GLN A 567 4.77 -23.53 15.93
C GLN A 567 4.96 -22.39 16.94
N THR A 568 5.03 -22.74 18.23
CA THR A 568 5.21 -21.78 19.32
C THR A 568 6.68 -21.74 19.74
N GLN A 569 7.35 -20.59 19.58
CA GLN A 569 8.80 -20.52 19.74
C GLN A 569 9.24 -19.25 20.49
N GLY A 570 10.21 -19.36 21.39
CA GLY A 570 10.76 -18.19 22.10
C GLY A 570 12.18 -18.41 22.62
N ASN A 571 12.80 -17.35 23.17
CA ASN A 571 13.88 -17.56 24.13
C ASN A 571 13.34 -18.37 25.32
N SER A 572 12.20 -17.93 25.82
CA SER A 572 11.43 -18.64 26.84
C SER A 572 9.97 -18.79 26.39
N VAL A 573 9.31 -19.86 26.82
CA VAL A 573 7.88 -20.06 26.61
C VAL A 573 7.22 -20.32 27.97
N SER A 574 6.24 -19.52 28.34
CA SER A 574 5.51 -19.61 29.61
C SER A 574 4.02 -19.71 29.34
N VAL A 575 3.40 -20.81 29.78
CA VAL A 575 1.95 -21.02 29.72
C VAL A 575 1.41 -21.09 31.14
N ASP A 576 0.38 -20.30 31.43
CA ASP A 576 -0.31 -20.23 32.72
C ASP A 576 -1.82 -20.16 32.46
N VAL A 577 -2.47 -21.33 32.45
CA VAL A 577 -3.89 -21.49 32.08
C VAL A 577 -4.63 -22.43 33.03
N GLN A 578 -5.95 -22.58 32.89
CA GLN A 578 -6.68 -23.64 33.61
C GLN A 578 -6.53 -24.99 32.88
N ASN A 579 -6.75 -24.97 31.56
CA ASN A 579 -6.74 -26.13 30.70
C ASN A 579 -5.82 -25.91 29.49
N ALA A 580 -4.91 -26.86 29.22
CA ALA A 580 -4.01 -26.81 28.07
C ALA A 580 -4.11 -28.08 27.22
N GLN A 581 -4.30 -27.90 25.90
CA GLN A 581 -4.20 -28.93 24.88
C GLN A 581 -3.08 -28.55 23.90
N LEU A 582 -1.98 -29.30 23.92
CA LEU A 582 -0.78 -29.01 23.15
C LEU A 582 -0.55 -30.06 22.06
N ASP A 583 -1.18 -29.88 20.89
CA ASP A 583 -1.03 -30.79 19.75
C ASP A 583 0.09 -30.38 18.75
N GLY A 584 0.60 -29.15 18.87
CA GLY A 584 1.59 -28.58 17.95
C GLY A 584 3.04 -28.76 18.40
N THR A 585 3.94 -27.93 17.89
CA THR A 585 5.34 -27.85 18.34
C THR A 585 5.54 -26.64 19.25
N GLN A 586 6.16 -26.85 20.40
CA GLN A 586 6.55 -25.79 21.34
C GLN A 586 8.06 -25.87 21.61
N ALA A 587 8.81 -24.83 21.29
CA ALA A 587 10.26 -24.81 21.47
C ALA A 587 10.70 -23.56 22.25
N ALA A 588 11.61 -23.75 23.20
CA ALA A 588 12.28 -22.64 23.86
C ALA A 588 13.81 -22.82 23.80
N ARG A 589 14.53 -21.71 23.64
CA ARG A 589 16.01 -21.73 23.64
C ARG A 589 16.61 -21.84 25.04
N ASP A 590 15.85 -21.51 26.08
CA ASP A 590 16.27 -21.53 27.48
C ASP A 590 15.30 -22.34 28.35
N ILE A 591 14.11 -21.80 28.61
CA ILE A 591 13.12 -22.41 29.50
C ILE A 591 11.72 -22.48 28.87
N LEU A 592 11.08 -23.63 29.05
CA LEU A 592 9.68 -23.86 28.74
C LEU A 592 8.94 -24.25 30.02
N THR A 593 8.01 -23.41 30.46
CA THR A 593 7.18 -23.65 31.66
C THR A 593 5.71 -23.77 31.26
N LEU A 594 5.07 -24.88 31.65
CA LEU A 594 3.66 -25.16 31.40
C LEU A 594 2.94 -25.38 32.72
N ASN A 595 2.18 -24.38 33.16
CA ASN A 595 1.32 -24.46 34.33
C ASN A 595 -0.14 -24.50 33.88
N ALA A 596 -0.82 -25.61 34.16
CA ALA A 596 -2.26 -25.76 33.98
C ALA A 596 -2.92 -26.05 35.32
N SER A 597 -3.81 -25.18 35.81
CA SER A 597 -4.39 -25.35 37.15
C SER A 597 -5.35 -26.53 37.28
N GLU A 598 -5.82 -27.10 36.17
CA GLU A 598 -6.71 -28.28 36.13
C GLU A 598 -6.09 -29.42 35.32
N LYS A 599 -5.88 -29.19 34.02
CA LYS A 599 -5.51 -30.27 33.09
C LYS A 599 -4.54 -29.82 32.00
N LEU A 600 -3.53 -30.65 31.76
CA LEU A 600 -2.61 -30.52 30.65
C LEU A 600 -2.64 -31.81 29.81
N THR A 601 -3.08 -31.69 28.56
CA THR A 601 -3.03 -32.75 27.55
C THR A 601 -1.99 -32.38 26.50
N HIS A 602 -0.99 -33.23 26.34
CA HIS A 602 0.13 -33.01 25.43
C HIS A 602 0.19 -34.16 24.42
N SER A 603 0.01 -33.85 23.14
CA SER A 603 0.07 -34.83 22.05
C SER A 603 1.10 -34.47 20.98
N GLY A 604 1.58 -33.22 20.98
CA GLY A 604 2.56 -32.69 20.05
C GLY A 604 4.01 -32.91 20.49
N LYS A 605 4.85 -31.90 20.25
CA LYS A 605 6.28 -31.93 20.56
C LYS A 605 6.65 -30.71 21.40
N SER A 606 7.32 -30.90 22.54
CA SER A 606 7.91 -29.79 23.28
C SER A 606 9.38 -30.03 23.59
N SER A 607 10.21 -29.00 23.39
CA SER A 607 11.64 -29.07 23.67
C SER A 607 12.23 -27.76 24.19
N ALA A 608 13.11 -27.87 25.19
CA ALA A 608 13.88 -26.78 25.77
C ALA A 608 15.04 -27.34 26.60
N PRO A 609 16.10 -26.56 26.89
CA PRO A 609 17.09 -26.96 27.89
C PRO A 609 16.47 -27.27 29.26
N SER A 610 15.56 -26.41 29.74
CA SER A 610 14.77 -26.64 30.94
C SER A 610 13.28 -26.67 30.62
N LEU A 611 12.61 -27.77 31.00
CA LEU A 611 11.20 -27.99 30.74
C LEU A 611 10.48 -28.37 32.04
N SER A 612 9.51 -27.56 32.45
CA SER A 612 8.69 -27.79 33.66
C SER A 612 7.21 -27.87 33.29
N LEU A 613 6.54 -28.95 33.72
CA LEU A 613 5.11 -29.17 33.53
C LEU A 613 4.44 -29.32 34.89
N SER A 614 3.39 -28.55 35.15
CA SER A 614 2.58 -28.66 36.37
C SER A 614 1.10 -28.67 36.05
N ALA A 615 0.41 -29.75 36.43
CA ALA A 615 -1.05 -29.84 36.35
C ALA A 615 -1.60 -30.96 37.25
N PRO A 616 -2.77 -30.80 37.90
CA PRO A 616 -3.41 -31.92 38.60
C PRO A 616 -3.58 -33.18 37.73
N GLU A 617 -4.11 -33.01 36.51
CA GLU A 617 -4.16 -34.06 35.50
C GLU A 617 -3.18 -33.78 34.35
N LEU A 618 -2.14 -34.60 34.23
CA LEU A 618 -1.18 -34.55 33.13
C LEU A 618 -1.34 -35.80 32.25
N THR A 619 -1.71 -35.60 30.99
CA THR A 619 -1.73 -36.67 29.98
C THR A 619 -0.73 -36.34 28.88
N SER A 620 0.23 -37.23 28.64
CA SER A 620 1.18 -37.09 27.54
C SER A 620 1.10 -38.30 26.61
N SER A 621 0.88 -38.04 25.32
CA SER A 621 0.98 -39.01 24.23
C SER A 621 1.99 -38.55 23.15
N GLY A 622 2.60 -37.38 23.36
CA GLY A 622 3.53 -36.75 22.44
C GLY A 622 5.00 -36.99 22.80
N VAL A 623 5.84 -36.02 22.45
CA VAL A 623 7.28 -36.03 22.70
C VAL A 623 7.68 -34.83 23.55
N LEU A 624 8.19 -35.09 24.76
CA LEU A 624 8.72 -34.10 25.69
C LEU A 624 10.21 -34.37 25.89
N VAL A 625 11.07 -33.44 25.46
CA VAL A 625 12.51 -33.65 25.48
C VAL A 625 13.21 -32.40 25.99
N ALA A 626 13.96 -32.54 27.08
CA ALA A 626 14.75 -31.46 27.65
C ALA A 626 16.07 -31.96 28.24
N SER A 627 17.01 -31.06 28.52
CA SER A 627 18.16 -31.42 29.34
C SER A 627 17.71 -31.66 30.79
N ALA A 628 16.89 -30.79 31.34
CA ALA A 628 16.22 -30.99 32.62
C ALA A 628 14.70 -30.98 32.42
N LEU A 629 14.05 -32.12 32.61
CA LEU A 629 12.60 -32.30 32.53
C LEU A 629 12.01 -32.52 33.93
N ASN A 630 11.11 -31.65 34.35
CA ASN A 630 10.37 -31.77 35.62
C ASN A 630 8.86 -31.85 35.36
N THR A 631 8.18 -32.83 35.95
CA THR A 631 6.72 -32.93 35.94
C THR A 631 6.17 -32.97 37.36
N GLN A 632 5.15 -32.15 37.64
CA GLN A 632 4.41 -32.12 38.89
C GLN A 632 2.92 -32.36 38.64
N SER A 633 2.34 -33.43 39.18
CA SER A 633 0.92 -33.72 39.01
C SER A 633 0.27 -34.49 40.16
N GLN A 634 -1.06 -34.63 40.13
CA GLN A 634 -1.74 -35.65 40.95
C GLN A 634 -1.80 -36.96 40.16
N THR A 635 -2.11 -36.88 38.87
CA THR A 635 -2.11 -38.03 37.97
C THR A 635 -1.30 -37.71 36.73
N LEU A 636 -0.36 -38.60 36.40
CA LEU A 636 0.39 -38.59 35.14
C LEU A 636 0.01 -39.84 34.36
N THR A 637 -0.66 -39.68 33.22
CA THR A 637 -0.86 -40.75 32.23
C THR A 637 0.10 -40.52 31.08
N ASN A 638 1.03 -41.45 30.87
CA ASN A 638 1.98 -41.38 29.77
C ASN A 638 1.75 -42.52 28.77
N SER A 639 1.72 -42.15 27.50
CA SER A 639 1.68 -43.04 26.34
C SER A 639 2.64 -42.59 25.23
N GLY A 640 3.47 -41.58 25.51
CA GLY A 640 4.49 -41.02 24.62
C GLY A 640 5.88 -41.01 25.27
N LEU A 641 6.75 -40.08 24.87
CA LEU A 641 8.12 -39.97 25.36
C LEU A 641 8.28 -38.79 26.33
N LEU A 642 8.76 -39.06 27.54
CA LEU A 642 9.28 -38.08 28.50
C LEU A 642 10.77 -38.32 28.65
N GLN A 643 11.60 -37.38 28.19
CA GLN A 643 13.05 -37.49 28.25
C GLN A 643 13.71 -36.28 28.92
N GLY A 644 14.58 -36.58 29.89
CA GLY A 644 15.55 -35.67 30.47
C GLY A 644 16.99 -36.10 30.14
N GLU A 645 17.81 -35.30 29.45
CA GLU A 645 19.19 -35.71 29.12
C GLU A 645 20.14 -35.65 30.32
N ALA A 646 19.96 -34.67 31.21
CA ALA A 646 20.71 -34.51 32.45
C ALA A 646 19.85 -34.88 33.67
N SER A 647 18.55 -34.60 33.62
CA SER A 647 17.63 -35.05 34.65
C SER A 647 16.19 -35.19 34.16
N LEU A 648 15.53 -36.25 34.61
CA LEU A 648 14.09 -36.43 34.55
C LEU A 648 13.56 -36.58 35.97
N THR A 649 12.77 -35.61 36.43
CA THR A 649 12.07 -35.64 37.72
C THR A 649 10.58 -35.77 37.49
N VAL A 650 9.99 -36.86 38.00
CA VAL A 650 8.55 -37.11 37.96
C VAL A 650 8.02 -37.12 39.39
N ASN A 651 7.32 -36.04 39.75
CA ASN A 651 6.57 -35.93 41.01
C ASN A 651 5.08 -36.07 40.72
N THR A 652 4.48 -37.20 41.10
CA THR A 652 3.05 -37.42 40.90
C THR A 652 2.46 -38.34 41.96
N GLN A 653 1.21 -38.14 42.35
CA GLN A 653 0.54 -39.05 43.29
C GLN A 653 0.27 -40.43 42.65
N ARG A 654 -0.07 -40.44 41.36
CA ARG A 654 -0.26 -41.64 40.56
C ARG A 654 0.38 -41.51 39.18
N LEU A 655 1.18 -42.48 38.79
CA LEU A 655 1.71 -42.66 37.44
C LEU A 655 1.02 -43.84 36.75
N ASP A 656 0.49 -43.63 35.56
CA ASP A 656 0.04 -44.68 34.62
C ASP A 656 0.86 -44.57 33.34
N ASN A 657 1.97 -45.29 33.27
CA ASN A 657 2.81 -45.39 32.08
C ASN A 657 2.33 -46.56 31.22
N GLN A 658 1.59 -46.27 30.16
CA GLN A 658 0.92 -47.24 29.30
C GLN A 658 1.90 -47.95 28.35
N GLN A 659 1.43 -48.94 27.58
CA GLN A 659 2.27 -49.82 26.74
C GLN A 659 3.24 -49.09 25.79
N ASN A 660 2.87 -47.91 25.29
CA ASN A 660 3.70 -47.08 24.41
C ASN A 660 4.45 -45.95 25.12
N GLY A 661 4.24 -45.80 26.43
CA GLY A 661 4.86 -44.76 27.23
C GLY A 661 6.32 -45.09 27.56
N THR A 662 7.20 -44.10 27.39
CA THR A 662 8.60 -44.14 27.77
C THR A 662 8.95 -42.97 28.69
N LEU A 663 9.47 -43.27 29.88
CA LEU A 663 10.16 -42.31 30.75
C LEU A 663 11.64 -42.63 30.71
N TYR A 664 12.46 -41.66 30.31
CA TYR A 664 13.88 -41.86 30.10
C TYR A 664 14.73 -40.72 30.66
N SER A 665 15.77 -41.05 31.41
CA SER A 665 16.88 -40.14 31.70
C SER A 665 18.20 -40.73 31.23
N ALA A 666 19.08 -39.93 30.63
CA ALA A 666 20.45 -40.37 30.37
C ALA A 666 21.37 -40.21 31.61
N ALA A 667 20.86 -39.58 32.66
CA ALA A 667 21.58 -39.33 33.90
C ALA A 667 20.60 -39.49 35.07
N ASP A 668 20.22 -38.40 35.73
CA ASP A 668 19.41 -38.50 36.95
C ASP A 668 17.95 -38.82 36.61
N LEU A 669 17.44 -39.96 37.10
CA LEU A 669 16.01 -40.31 37.05
C LEU A 669 15.44 -40.29 38.47
N THR A 670 14.64 -39.27 38.78
CA THR A 670 13.99 -39.12 40.09
C THR A 670 12.50 -39.37 39.96
N LEU A 671 11.99 -40.40 40.65
CA LEU A 671 10.57 -40.76 40.68
C LEU A 671 10.04 -40.61 42.12
N ASP A 672 9.29 -39.54 42.39
CA ASP A 672 8.54 -39.35 43.63
C ASP A 672 7.07 -39.70 43.38
N ILE A 673 6.75 -40.99 43.52
CA ILE A 673 5.51 -41.59 43.02
C ILE A 673 4.94 -42.62 44.01
N PRO A 674 3.87 -42.30 44.76
CA PRO A 674 3.22 -43.24 45.67
C PRO A 674 2.52 -44.42 44.99
N ASP A 675 1.83 -44.20 43.86
CA ASP A 675 1.13 -45.25 43.09
C ASP A 675 1.66 -45.31 41.64
N ILE A 676 2.26 -46.44 41.26
CA ILE A 676 2.82 -46.65 39.92
C ILE A 676 2.17 -47.84 39.21
N ARG A 677 1.57 -47.56 38.05
CA ARG A 677 1.17 -48.55 37.05
C ARG A 677 2.06 -48.38 35.84
N ASN A 678 2.80 -49.43 35.52
CA ASN A 678 3.72 -49.42 34.39
C ASN A 678 3.45 -50.61 33.48
N SER A 679 2.97 -50.33 32.28
CA SER A 679 2.90 -51.24 31.14
C SER A 679 3.90 -50.85 30.02
N GLY A 680 4.50 -49.67 30.11
CA GLY A 680 5.52 -49.16 29.20
C GLY A 680 6.95 -49.28 29.73
N LEU A 681 7.83 -48.40 29.25
CA LEU A 681 9.25 -48.35 29.59
C LEU A 681 9.55 -47.21 30.58
N ILE A 682 10.34 -47.51 31.61
CA ILE A 682 10.95 -46.54 32.53
C ILE A 682 12.43 -46.95 32.65
N THR A 683 13.36 -46.08 32.23
CA THR A 683 14.80 -46.43 32.21
C THR A 683 15.72 -45.23 32.46
N GLY A 684 16.89 -45.49 33.04
CA GLY A 684 17.93 -44.51 33.40
C GLY A 684 19.36 -44.94 33.03
N ASP A 685 19.50 -45.95 32.16
CA ASP A 685 20.77 -46.69 31.99
C ASP A 685 21.75 -45.97 31.06
N THR A 686 22.97 -45.69 31.55
CA THR A 686 24.06 -45.08 30.78
C THR A 686 24.88 -46.16 30.07
N GLY A 687 24.82 -46.15 28.74
CA GLY A 687 25.55 -47.01 27.81
C GLY A 687 24.76 -48.21 27.26
N SER A 688 23.47 -48.38 27.57
CA SER A 688 22.69 -49.55 27.11
C SER A 688 22.28 -49.49 25.64
N ASP A 689 22.01 -50.65 25.02
CA ASP A 689 21.48 -50.73 23.64
C ASP A 689 20.17 -49.94 23.48
N MET A 690 19.35 -49.94 24.54
CA MET A 690 18.11 -49.20 24.62
C MET A 690 18.35 -47.68 24.71
N GLN A 691 19.37 -47.26 25.45
CA GLN A 691 19.81 -45.86 25.51
C GLN A 691 20.16 -45.33 24.12
N ARG A 692 20.95 -46.10 23.34
CA ARG A 692 21.35 -45.72 21.98
C ARG A 692 20.16 -45.58 21.05
N GLY A 693 19.24 -46.53 21.09
CA GLY A 693 18.01 -46.50 20.31
C GLY A 693 17.14 -45.29 20.63
N ILE A 694 17.02 -44.93 21.91
CA ILE A 694 16.27 -43.75 22.36
C ILE A 694 17.00 -42.45 21.96
N GLN A 695 18.31 -42.34 22.18
CA GLN A 695 19.10 -41.17 21.76
C GLN A 695 19.02 -40.95 20.23
N ALA A 696 19.13 -42.02 19.45
CA ALA A 696 18.98 -41.99 18.00
C ALA A 696 17.59 -41.48 17.59
N ALA A 697 16.53 -42.03 18.17
CA ALA A 697 15.15 -41.62 17.89
C ALA A 697 14.91 -40.16 18.29
N THR A 698 15.43 -39.74 19.45
CA THR A 698 15.29 -38.38 19.96
C THR A 698 16.06 -37.36 19.14
N ALA A 699 17.29 -37.66 18.74
CA ALA A 699 18.07 -36.78 17.87
C ALA A 699 17.43 -36.64 16.48
N ALA A 700 16.82 -37.72 15.95
CA ALA A 700 15.98 -37.65 14.76
C ALA A 700 14.80 -36.69 14.97
N LEU A 701 14.09 -36.83 16.09
CA LEU A 701 12.92 -36.02 16.42
C LEU A 701 13.28 -34.54 16.63
N GLN A 702 14.39 -34.24 17.33
CA GLN A 702 14.91 -32.89 17.54
C GLN A 702 15.33 -32.23 16.22
N GLY A 703 16.04 -32.94 15.34
CA GLY A 703 16.43 -32.41 14.03
C GLY A 703 15.23 -32.15 13.11
N LEU A 704 14.20 -33.00 13.15
CA LEU A 704 12.93 -32.76 12.45
C LEU A 704 12.18 -31.54 13.01
N VAL A 705 12.26 -31.28 14.32
CA VAL A 705 11.68 -30.09 14.97
C VAL A 705 12.40 -28.81 14.53
N GLY A 706 13.71 -28.85 14.33
CA GLY A 706 14.51 -27.73 13.82
C GLY A 706 14.42 -27.51 12.30
N GLY A 707 13.65 -28.32 11.56
CA GLY A 707 13.59 -28.27 10.09
C GLY A 707 14.88 -28.72 9.38
N ASN A 708 15.84 -29.27 10.11
CA ASN A 708 17.11 -29.75 9.58
C ASN A 708 17.09 -31.29 9.48
N MET A 709 16.54 -31.80 8.37
CA MET A 709 16.50 -33.24 8.09
C MET A 709 17.90 -33.86 8.03
N ALA A 710 18.92 -33.14 7.54
CA ALA A 710 20.29 -33.64 7.49
C ALA A 710 20.87 -33.80 8.91
N GLY A 711 20.66 -32.81 9.77
CA GLY A 711 21.01 -32.86 11.18
C GLY A 711 20.23 -33.93 11.95
N ALA A 712 18.97 -34.18 11.59
CA ALA A 712 18.16 -35.25 12.16
C ALA A 712 18.72 -36.64 11.84
N LEU A 713 19.04 -36.90 10.56
CA LEU A 713 19.63 -38.17 10.11
C LEU A 713 21.02 -38.39 10.72
N ALA A 714 21.82 -37.33 10.77
CA ALA A 714 23.14 -37.37 11.39
C ALA A 714 23.05 -37.66 12.89
N GLY A 715 22.20 -36.93 13.61
CA GLY A 715 21.96 -37.14 15.03
C GLY A 715 21.39 -38.54 15.33
N ALA A 716 20.51 -39.07 14.47
CA ALA A 716 19.93 -40.40 14.63
C ALA A 716 20.94 -41.53 14.45
N SER A 717 21.90 -41.36 13.55
CA SER A 717 22.89 -42.39 13.23
C SER A 717 24.14 -42.32 14.10
N ALA A 718 24.44 -41.15 14.68
CA ALA A 718 25.67 -40.93 15.44
C ALA A 718 25.87 -41.90 16.63
N PRO A 719 24.87 -42.20 17.49
CA PRO A 719 25.04 -43.14 18.59
C PRO A 719 25.39 -44.57 18.12
N GLU A 720 24.75 -45.04 17.05
CA GLU A 720 24.93 -46.41 16.55
C GLU A 720 26.23 -46.55 15.75
N LEU A 721 26.61 -45.53 14.96
CA LEU A 721 27.91 -45.49 14.29
C LEU A 721 29.06 -45.42 15.30
N ALA A 722 28.90 -44.67 16.39
CA ALA A 722 29.89 -44.61 17.46
C ALA A 722 30.11 -45.98 18.12
N ASN A 723 29.01 -46.72 18.37
CA ASN A 723 29.05 -48.09 18.90
C ASN A 723 29.68 -49.10 17.92
N ILE A 724 29.37 -49.01 16.62
CA ILE A 724 29.97 -49.88 15.59
C ILE A 724 31.48 -49.67 15.51
N ILE A 725 31.93 -48.41 15.43
CA ILE A 725 33.36 -48.06 15.48
C ILE A 725 34.01 -48.58 16.77
N GLY A 726 33.22 -48.60 17.84
CA GLY A 726 33.62 -49.00 19.18
C GLY A 726 33.95 -50.48 19.37
N HIS A 727 33.07 -51.36 18.87
CA HIS A 727 33.03 -52.79 19.23
C HIS A 727 32.88 -53.75 18.04
N HIS A 728 32.61 -53.23 16.84
CA HIS A 728 32.22 -54.06 15.68
C HIS A 728 33.03 -53.76 14.41
N ALA A 729 33.90 -52.74 14.44
CA ALA A 729 34.73 -52.34 13.31
C ALA A 729 36.05 -53.15 13.19
N GLY A 730 36.33 -54.07 14.13
CA GLY A 730 37.52 -54.92 14.11
C GLY A 730 38.83 -54.16 14.41
N ILE A 731 38.73 -53.05 15.15
CA ILE A 731 39.84 -52.17 15.54
C ILE A 731 39.97 -52.04 17.08
N ASP A 732 39.37 -52.98 17.81
CA ASP A 732 39.13 -52.92 19.25
C ASP A 732 40.43 -52.77 20.09
N ASP A 733 41.55 -53.30 19.58
CA ASP A 733 42.88 -53.24 20.21
C ASP A 733 43.74 -52.04 19.76
N ASN A 734 43.23 -51.16 18.88
CA ASN A 734 43.98 -50.01 18.34
C ASN A 734 43.31 -48.69 18.70
N THR A 735 43.66 -48.16 19.89
CA THR A 735 43.14 -46.90 20.43
C THR A 735 43.33 -45.70 19.50
N ALA A 736 44.41 -45.66 18.72
CA ALA A 736 44.67 -44.57 17.77
C ALA A 736 43.75 -44.65 16.54
N ALA A 737 43.54 -45.84 15.97
CA ALA A 737 42.61 -46.04 14.85
C ALA A 737 41.16 -45.76 15.27
N LYS A 738 40.79 -46.16 16.49
CA LYS A 738 39.48 -45.93 17.09
C LYS A 738 39.20 -44.42 17.28
N ALA A 739 40.15 -43.69 17.88
CA ALA A 739 40.04 -42.25 18.07
C ALA A 739 39.93 -41.46 16.75
N ILE A 740 40.61 -41.88 15.68
CA ILE A 740 40.51 -41.26 14.35
C ILE A 740 39.13 -41.52 13.74
N ALA A 741 38.62 -42.75 13.82
CA ALA A 741 37.30 -43.09 13.29
C ALA A 741 36.18 -42.32 14.03
N HIS A 742 36.28 -42.18 15.35
CA HIS A 742 35.37 -41.34 16.13
C HIS A 742 35.51 -39.86 15.79
N ALA A 743 36.73 -39.36 15.54
CA ALA A 743 36.94 -37.98 15.09
C ALA A 743 36.24 -37.70 13.74
N ILE A 744 36.32 -38.61 12.78
CA ILE A 744 35.62 -38.45 11.49
C ILE A 744 34.10 -38.43 11.71
N LEU A 745 33.56 -39.36 12.49
CA LEU A 745 32.13 -39.41 12.81
C LEU A 745 31.65 -38.12 13.52
N GLY A 746 32.40 -37.66 14.52
CA GLY A 746 32.09 -36.44 15.27
C GLY A 746 32.12 -35.19 14.41
N GLY A 747 33.08 -35.07 13.48
CA GLY A 747 33.17 -33.95 12.57
C GLY A 747 32.05 -33.90 11.54
N VAL A 748 31.72 -35.04 10.93
CA VAL A 748 30.60 -35.15 9.97
C VAL A 748 29.27 -34.86 10.65
N THR A 749 29.04 -35.42 11.85
CA THR A 749 27.81 -35.18 12.62
C THR A 749 27.65 -33.70 12.99
N ALA A 750 28.72 -33.06 13.47
CA ALA A 750 28.72 -31.65 13.79
C ALA A 750 28.43 -30.78 12.54
N ALA A 751 29.06 -31.06 11.40
CA ALA A 751 28.83 -30.32 10.16
C ALA A 751 27.37 -30.40 9.69
N LEU A 752 26.76 -31.60 9.73
CA LEU A 752 25.37 -31.81 9.33
C LEU A 752 24.36 -31.17 10.29
N GLN A 753 24.75 -30.99 11.56
CA GLN A 753 23.98 -30.23 12.54
C GLN A 753 24.21 -28.71 12.47
N GLY A 754 25.09 -28.23 11.57
CA GLY A 754 25.41 -26.81 11.40
C GLY A 754 26.50 -26.28 12.34
N ASN A 755 27.25 -27.17 12.99
CA ASN A 755 28.34 -26.85 13.92
C ASN A 755 29.73 -27.05 13.28
N SER A 756 30.79 -26.59 13.96
CA SER A 756 32.18 -26.75 13.49
C SER A 756 32.59 -28.21 13.42
N ALA A 757 32.84 -28.70 12.20
CA ALA A 757 33.34 -30.05 11.93
C ALA A 757 34.67 -30.33 12.65
N ALA A 758 35.56 -29.33 12.72
CA ALA A 758 36.84 -29.47 13.41
C ALA A 758 36.66 -29.67 14.91
N ALA A 759 35.74 -28.92 15.53
CA ALA A 759 35.44 -29.06 16.96
C ALA A 759 34.75 -30.39 17.27
N GLY A 760 33.81 -30.82 16.43
CA GLY A 760 33.17 -32.14 16.55
C GLY A 760 34.17 -33.29 16.41
N ALA A 761 35.13 -33.17 15.48
CA ALA A 761 36.16 -34.18 15.28
C ALA A 761 37.15 -34.26 16.44
N ILE A 762 37.63 -33.11 16.92
CA ILE A 762 38.55 -33.06 18.07
C ILE A 762 37.85 -33.54 19.34
N GLY A 763 36.59 -33.13 19.57
CA GLY A 763 35.81 -33.57 20.73
C GLY A 763 35.59 -35.08 20.76
N ALA A 764 35.20 -35.69 19.63
CA ALA A 764 35.00 -37.13 19.54
C ALA A 764 36.32 -37.92 19.67
N GLY A 765 37.39 -37.49 19.00
CA GLY A 765 38.68 -38.18 19.06
C GLY A 765 39.37 -38.09 20.43
N THR A 766 39.24 -36.94 21.11
CA THR A 766 39.78 -36.76 22.48
C THR A 766 38.92 -37.45 23.53
N GLY A 767 37.59 -37.47 23.37
CA GLY A 767 36.66 -38.14 24.29
C GLY A 767 36.98 -39.62 24.51
N GLU A 768 37.26 -40.37 23.44
CA GLU A 768 37.61 -41.81 23.52
C GLU A 768 38.89 -42.07 24.33
N VAL A 769 39.95 -41.31 24.03
CA VAL A 769 41.27 -41.47 24.66
C VAL A 769 41.24 -41.04 26.13
N ILE A 770 40.56 -39.92 26.39
CA ILE A 770 40.47 -39.32 27.72
C ILE A 770 39.57 -40.14 28.64
N ALA A 771 38.42 -40.65 28.17
CA ALA A 771 37.55 -41.52 28.97
C ALA A 771 38.26 -42.78 29.44
N SER A 772 39.03 -43.43 28.56
CA SER A 772 39.83 -44.62 28.90
C SER A 772 40.91 -44.31 29.96
N ALA A 773 41.55 -43.13 29.88
CA ALA A 773 42.53 -42.69 30.86
C ALA A 773 41.88 -42.32 32.20
N ILE A 774 40.74 -41.63 32.19
CA ILE A 774 39.95 -41.26 33.37
C ILE A 774 39.46 -42.52 34.09
N ALA A 775 38.85 -43.47 33.39
CA ALA A 775 38.34 -44.71 33.97
C ALA A 775 39.46 -45.52 34.66
N LYS A 776 40.62 -45.68 34.00
CA LYS A 776 41.78 -46.39 34.58
C LYS A 776 42.43 -45.65 35.75
N SER A 777 42.38 -44.32 35.76
CA SER A 777 42.95 -43.49 36.83
C SER A 777 42.05 -43.41 38.06
N LEU A 778 40.73 -43.32 37.88
CA LEU A 778 39.77 -43.19 38.98
C LEU A 778 39.34 -44.53 39.57
N TYR A 779 39.27 -45.58 38.74
CA TYR A 779 38.82 -46.92 39.13
C TYR A 779 39.87 -47.99 38.74
N PRO A 780 41.09 -47.93 39.32
CA PRO A 780 42.16 -48.86 38.97
C PRO A 780 41.76 -50.31 39.27
N GLY A 781 41.89 -51.18 38.26
CA GLY A 781 41.61 -52.62 38.39
C GLY A 781 40.14 -53.04 38.18
N VAL A 782 39.23 -52.09 37.91
CA VAL A 782 37.86 -52.38 37.52
C VAL A 782 37.76 -52.37 36.00
N ASP A 783 37.20 -53.42 35.41
CA ASP A 783 36.91 -53.47 33.98
C ASP A 783 35.84 -52.41 33.65
N PRO A 784 35.99 -51.57 32.60
CA PRO A 784 35.01 -50.55 32.23
C PRO A 784 33.57 -51.07 32.07
N SER A 785 33.41 -52.35 31.68
CA SER A 785 32.10 -53.02 31.60
C SER A 785 31.45 -53.35 32.96
N LYS A 786 32.21 -53.23 34.05
CA LYS A 786 31.78 -53.52 35.43
C LYS A 786 31.70 -52.28 36.31
N LEU A 787 31.83 -51.09 35.74
CA LEU A 787 31.60 -49.84 36.44
C LEU A 787 30.13 -49.78 36.89
N THR A 788 29.89 -49.30 38.11
CA THR A 788 28.53 -48.96 38.55
C THR A 788 28.00 -47.77 37.76
N GLU A 789 26.69 -47.58 37.69
CA GLU A 789 26.10 -46.45 36.96
C GLU A 789 26.68 -45.09 37.42
N ASP A 790 26.82 -44.87 38.74
CA ASP A 790 27.49 -43.67 39.29
C ASP A 790 28.93 -43.47 38.77
N GLN A 791 29.66 -44.58 38.58
CA GLN A 791 31.03 -44.56 38.08
C GLN A 791 31.07 -44.27 36.57
N LYS A 792 30.15 -44.87 35.80
CA LYS A 792 29.98 -44.57 34.37
C LYS A 792 29.63 -43.10 34.14
N GLN A 793 28.72 -42.56 34.96
CA GLN A 793 28.32 -41.16 34.96
C GLN A 793 29.51 -40.23 35.20
N THR A 794 30.36 -40.57 36.18
CA THR A 794 31.56 -39.79 36.54
C THR A 794 32.58 -39.75 35.39
N VAL A 795 32.80 -40.90 34.73
CA VAL A 795 33.70 -40.99 33.57
C VAL A 795 33.13 -40.22 32.37
N SER A 796 31.84 -40.38 32.06
CA SER A 796 31.16 -39.65 30.98
C SER A 796 31.27 -38.14 31.17
N THR A 797 31.01 -37.65 32.40
CA THR A 797 31.00 -36.23 32.73
C THR A 797 32.39 -35.60 32.56
N LEU A 798 33.44 -36.22 33.12
CA LEU A 798 34.81 -35.71 33.03
C LEU A 798 35.37 -35.76 31.61
N ALA A 799 35.03 -36.81 30.85
CA ALA A 799 35.43 -36.93 29.46
C ALA A 799 34.70 -35.93 28.55
N THR A 800 33.40 -35.72 28.77
CA THR A 800 32.59 -34.71 28.06
C THR A 800 33.11 -33.30 28.30
N LEU A 801 33.45 -32.95 29.55
CA LEU A 801 34.03 -31.65 29.89
C LEU A 801 35.37 -31.43 29.18
N SER A 802 36.23 -32.45 29.17
CA SER A 802 37.54 -32.40 28.52
C SER A 802 37.41 -32.25 27.00
N ALA A 803 36.46 -32.97 26.39
CA ALA A 803 36.15 -32.89 24.96
C ALA A 803 35.58 -31.51 24.58
N GLY A 804 34.75 -30.91 25.45
CA GLY A 804 34.22 -29.56 25.27
C GLY A 804 35.30 -28.49 25.34
N MET A 805 36.24 -28.59 26.29
CA MET A 805 37.39 -27.69 26.35
C MET A 805 38.26 -27.79 25.09
N ALA A 806 38.52 -29.01 24.61
CA ALA A 806 39.30 -29.23 23.40
C ALA A 806 38.59 -28.68 22.15
N GLY A 807 37.27 -28.88 22.04
CA GLY A 807 36.44 -28.34 20.95
C GLY A 807 36.40 -26.80 20.91
N GLY A 808 36.26 -26.16 22.08
CA GLY A 808 36.23 -24.70 22.18
C GLY A 808 37.58 -24.03 21.88
N ILE A 809 38.69 -24.67 22.29
CA ILE A 809 40.04 -24.21 21.93
C ILE A 809 40.26 -24.31 20.41
N ALA A 810 39.71 -25.34 19.77
CA ALA A 810 39.90 -25.59 18.35
C ALA A 810 39.02 -24.70 17.44
N SER A 811 37.78 -24.39 17.85
CA SER A 811 36.90 -23.50 17.09
C SER A 811 37.08 -22.02 17.42
N GLY A 812 37.63 -21.69 18.58
CA GLY A 812 37.74 -20.33 19.09
C GLY A 812 36.42 -19.74 19.61
N ASP A 813 35.39 -20.55 19.81
CA ASP A 813 34.07 -20.11 20.27
C ASP A 813 33.35 -21.11 21.20
N VAL A 814 32.26 -20.65 21.83
CA VAL A 814 31.44 -21.47 22.74
C VAL A 814 30.63 -22.53 21.97
N ALA A 815 30.33 -22.29 20.69
CA ALA A 815 29.60 -23.23 19.84
C ALA A 815 30.42 -24.49 19.56
N GLY A 816 31.72 -24.38 19.31
CA GLY A 816 32.60 -25.54 19.18
C GLY A 816 32.92 -26.21 20.52
N ALA A 817 32.83 -25.50 21.65
CA ALA A 817 32.86 -26.16 22.96
C ALA A 817 31.64 -27.08 23.16
N ALA A 818 30.44 -26.61 22.79
CA ALA A 818 29.22 -27.42 22.84
C ALA A 818 29.25 -28.59 21.83
N ALA A 819 29.69 -28.34 20.59
CA ALA A 819 29.82 -29.37 19.57
C ALA A 819 30.86 -30.43 19.94
N GLY A 820 32.00 -30.02 20.50
CA GLY A 820 33.04 -30.92 20.99
C GLY A 820 32.60 -31.73 22.20
N ALA A 821 31.88 -31.11 23.15
CA ALA A 821 31.29 -31.81 24.29
C ALA A 821 30.25 -32.84 23.84
N GLY A 822 29.34 -32.48 22.93
CA GLY A 822 28.31 -33.40 22.41
C GLY A 822 28.91 -34.59 21.65
N ALA A 823 29.89 -34.33 20.78
CA ALA A 823 30.59 -35.37 20.05
C ALA A 823 31.40 -36.29 20.99
N GLY A 824 32.09 -35.72 21.98
CA GLY A 824 32.82 -36.48 23.00
C GLY A 824 31.89 -37.34 23.87
N LYS A 825 30.78 -36.78 24.35
CA LYS A 825 29.76 -37.49 25.12
C LYS A 825 29.22 -38.71 24.36
N ASN A 826 28.85 -38.51 23.09
CA ASN A 826 28.34 -39.59 22.25
C ASN A 826 29.33 -40.75 22.12
N VAL A 827 30.63 -40.47 21.98
CA VAL A 827 31.65 -41.52 21.86
C VAL A 827 31.85 -42.25 23.19
N VAL A 828 31.88 -41.52 24.30
CA VAL A 828 32.13 -42.10 25.62
C VAL A 828 30.96 -42.96 26.10
N GLU A 829 29.73 -42.49 25.96
CA GLU A 829 28.55 -43.21 26.42
C GLU A 829 28.22 -44.41 25.52
N ASN A 830 28.34 -44.26 24.19
CA ASN A 830 27.92 -45.30 23.25
C ASN A 830 29.01 -46.34 22.94
N ASN A 831 30.25 -46.12 23.39
CA ASN A 831 31.35 -47.04 23.12
C ASN A 831 32.20 -47.35 24.37
N ALA A 832 32.67 -46.36 25.14
CA ALA A 832 33.56 -46.62 26.28
C ALA A 832 32.87 -47.24 27.53
N LEU A 833 31.56 -47.11 27.67
CA LEU A 833 30.81 -47.47 28.90
C LEU A 833 29.78 -48.62 28.72
N SER A 834 29.78 -49.33 27.57
CA SER A 834 28.76 -50.34 27.19
C SER A 834 29.32 -51.78 27.10
N LEU A 835 28.74 -52.79 27.80
CA LEU A 835 28.84 -54.27 27.56
C LEU A 835 27.83 -55.04 28.48
N VAL A 836 27.01 -56.07 28.15
CA VAL A 836 27.17 -57.37 27.43
C VAL A 836 25.80 -57.98 27.00
N ALA A 837 25.66 -58.58 25.79
CA ALA A 837 25.08 -59.92 25.54
C ALA A 837 25.30 -60.44 24.08
N ARG A 838 25.64 -61.74 23.98
CA ARG A 838 26.27 -62.49 22.87
C ARG A 838 25.39 -62.80 21.64
N GLY A 839 26.03 -62.89 20.46
CA GLY A 839 25.56 -63.82 19.41
C GLY A 839 26.03 -63.61 17.95
N CYS A 840 27.20 -64.18 17.62
CA CYS A 840 27.64 -64.65 16.28
C CYS A 840 28.21 -63.66 15.24
N ALA A 841 29.55 -63.73 15.16
CA ALA A 841 30.40 -63.77 13.97
C ALA A 841 30.52 -62.54 13.04
N VAL A 842 31.76 -62.30 12.64
CA VAL A 842 32.24 -62.18 11.24
C VAL A 842 33.14 -60.94 11.03
N ALA A 843 34.41 -61.19 10.71
CA ALA A 843 35.27 -60.29 9.95
C ALA A 843 35.07 -60.57 8.44
N ALA A 844 34.12 -59.83 7.82
CA ALA A 844 33.74 -59.81 6.40
C ALA A 844 32.54 -58.85 6.07
N PRO A 845 31.57 -58.51 6.95
CA PRO A 845 30.26 -57.99 6.50
C PRO A 845 30.22 -56.52 6.07
N CYS A 846 31.15 -55.66 6.48
CA CYS A 846 31.12 -54.24 6.05
C CYS A 846 31.31 -54.12 4.53
N ARG A 847 32.13 -54.97 3.93
CA ARG A 847 32.33 -54.99 2.47
C ARG A 847 31.18 -55.67 1.74
N THR A 848 30.55 -56.65 2.39
CA THR A 848 29.36 -57.33 1.87
C THR A 848 28.13 -56.42 1.90
N LYS A 849 27.94 -55.56 2.90
CA LYS A 849 26.83 -54.59 2.94
C LYS A 849 26.98 -53.45 1.93
N VAL A 850 28.20 -52.95 1.70
CA VAL A 850 28.47 -52.00 0.62
C VAL A 850 28.27 -52.67 -0.74
N ALA A 851 28.71 -53.91 -0.90
CA ALA A 851 28.47 -54.69 -2.12
C ALA A 851 26.98 -55.06 -2.32
N GLU A 852 26.21 -55.33 -1.25
CA GLU A 852 24.76 -55.58 -1.29
C GLU A 852 23.97 -54.31 -1.64
N GLN A 853 24.35 -53.15 -1.09
CA GLN A 853 23.80 -51.85 -1.48
C GLN A 853 24.11 -51.54 -2.94
N LEU A 854 25.34 -51.76 -3.42
CA LEU A 854 25.71 -51.60 -4.83
C LEU A 854 24.96 -52.60 -5.74
N LEU A 855 24.66 -53.82 -5.26
CA LEU A 855 23.86 -54.82 -5.97
C LEU A 855 22.37 -54.38 -6.07
N GLU A 856 21.83 -53.81 -5.00
CA GLU A 856 20.46 -53.32 -4.92
C GLU A 856 20.26 -52.03 -5.76
N ILE A 857 21.29 -51.17 -5.80
CA ILE A 857 21.35 -49.98 -6.67
C ILE A 857 21.44 -50.41 -8.14
N GLY A 858 22.28 -51.39 -8.49
CA GLY A 858 22.36 -51.94 -9.85
C GLY A 858 21.06 -52.62 -10.32
N ALA A 859 20.32 -53.26 -9.40
CA ALA A 859 19.03 -53.87 -9.67
C ALA A 859 17.89 -52.83 -9.85
N LYS A 860 17.87 -51.75 -9.06
CA LYS A 860 16.92 -50.63 -9.23
C LYS A 860 17.20 -49.78 -10.48
N ALA A 861 18.45 -49.72 -10.91
CA ALA A 861 18.92 -49.05 -12.13
C ALA A 861 18.69 -49.85 -13.44
N GLY A 862 18.15 -51.07 -13.38
CA GLY A 862 17.83 -51.88 -14.56
C GLY A 862 19.01 -52.60 -15.24
N MET A 863 20.16 -52.74 -14.58
CA MET A 863 21.34 -53.41 -15.15
C MET A 863 21.24 -54.94 -14.99
N ALA A 864 20.57 -55.60 -15.93
CA ALA A 864 20.50 -57.06 -15.97
C ALA A 864 21.86 -57.67 -16.42
N GLY A 865 22.70 -58.07 -15.46
CA GLY A 865 23.91 -58.86 -15.76
C GLY A 865 25.12 -58.72 -14.83
N LEU A 866 25.12 -57.84 -13.83
CA LEU A 866 26.24 -57.73 -12.90
C LEU A 866 26.35 -58.97 -11.99
N ALA A 867 27.37 -59.80 -12.22
CA ALA A 867 27.69 -60.92 -11.34
C ALA A 867 28.31 -60.41 -10.02
N GLY A 868 27.93 -61.01 -8.89
CA GLY A 868 28.34 -60.58 -7.55
C GLY A 868 29.86 -60.53 -7.28
N ALA A 869 30.69 -61.13 -8.15
CA ALA A 869 32.14 -61.03 -8.08
C ALA A 869 32.69 -59.66 -8.52
N ALA A 870 32.08 -58.99 -9.50
CA ALA A 870 32.53 -57.69 -10.01
C ALA A 870 32.14 -56.52 -9.08
N VAL A 871 30.98 -56.65 -8.43
CA VAL A 871 30.50 -55.68 -7.43
C VAL A 871 31.36 -55.71 -6.17
N LYS A 872 31.89 -56.88 -5.83
CA LYS A 872 32.81 -57.07 -4.71
C LYS A 872 34.19 -56.44 -4.98
N ASP A 873 34.76 -56.59 -6.18
CA ASP A 873 36.07 -56.00 -6.52
C ASP A 873 36.00 -54.46 -6.68
N MET A 874 34.86 -53.90 -7.11
CA MET A 874 34.60 -52.45 -7.04
C MET A 874 34.54 -51.94 -5.59
N ALA A 875 33.79 -52.62 -4.73
CA ALA A 875 33.65 -52.24 -3.31
C ALA A 875 34.98 -52.34 -2.54
N ASP A 876 35.88 -53.25 -2.94
CA ASP A 876 37.20 -53.43 -2.35
C ASP A 876 38.25 -52.39 -2.80
N ARG A 877 38.01 -51.66 -3.91
CA ARG A 877 39.01 -50.75 -4.53
C ARG A 877 38.58 -49.30 -4.69
N MET A 878 37.33 -48.97 -4.34
CA MET A 878 36.79 -47.62 -4.38
C MET A 878 37.49 -46.69 -3.37
N THR A 879 37.78 -45.46 -3.77
CA THR A 879 38.36 -44.45 -2.84
C THR A 879 37.27 -43.73 -2.03
N SER A 880 37.66 -43.06 -0.95
CA SER A 880 36.71 -42.32 -0.08
C SER A 880 35.94 -41.23 -0.84
N ASP A 881 36.61 -40.51 -1.75
CA ASP A 881 36.01 -39.45 -2.56
C ASP A 881 35.01 -40.02 -3.60
N GLU A 882 35.26 -41.22 -4.13
CA GLU A 882 34.38 -41.89 -5.10
C GLU A 882 33.10 -42.40 -4.44
N LEU A 883 33.19 -42.87 -3.20
CA LEU A 883 32.06 -43.27 -2.36
C LEU A 883 31.20 -42.06 -1.95
N GLU A 884 31.83 -40.96 -1.57
CA GLU A 884 31.15 -39.71 -1.22
C GLU A 884 30.42 -39.11 -2.43
N HIS A 885 31.01 -39.18 -3.62
CA HIS A 885 30.36 -38.73 -4.86
C HIS A 885 29.17 -39.62 -5.24
N LEU A 886 29.27 -40.95 -5.07
CA LEU A 886 28.17 -41.89 -5.34
C LEU A 886 26.98 -41.66 -4.39
N ILE A 887 27.25 -41.47 -3.09
CA ILE A 887 26.23 -41.17 -2.09
C ILE A 887 25.57 -39.81 -2.37
N THR A 888 26.35 -38.82 -2.79
CA THR A 888 25.84 -37.48 -3.15
C THR A 888 24.91 -37.53 -4.35
N LEU A 889 25.28 -38.24 -5.42
CA LEU A 889 24.44 -38.42 -6.62
C LEU A 889 23.11 -39.12 -6.29
N GLN A 890 23.12 -40.05 -5.33
CA GLN A 890 21.92 -40.76 -4.89
C GLN A 890 21.02 -39.92 -3.97
N MET A 891 21.58 -39.08 -3.10
CA MET A 891 20.83 -38.11 -2.29
C MET A 891 20.16 -37.02 -3.14
N MET A 892 20.66 -36.78 -4.36
CA MET A 892 20.05 -35.88 -5.35
C MET A 892 18.90 -36.52 -6.15
N GLY A 893 18.69 -37.83 -6.04
CA GLY A 893 17.53 -38.55 -6.62
C GLY A 893 17.51 -38.64 -8.16
N ASN A 894 18.67 -38.54 -8.82
CA ASN A 894 18.78 -38.62 -10.29
C ASN A 894 19.33 -39.98 -10.73
N ASP A 895 18.44 -40.96 -10.82
CA ASP A 895 18.76 -42.38 -11.06
C ASP A 895 19.58 -42.59 -12.36
N GLU A 896 19.43 -41.75 -13.37
CA GLU A 896 20.15 -41.86 -14.65
C GLU A 896 21.65 -41.52 -14.53
N ILE A 897 21.99 -40.49 -13.75
CA ILE A 897 23.39 -40.08 -13.53
C ILE A 897 24.06 -41.05 -12.56
N THR A 898 23.34 -41.46 -11.52
CA THR A 898 23.80 -42.48 -10.57
C THR A 898 24.14 -43.78 -11.30
N THR A 899 23.33 -44.19 -12.28
CA THR A 899 23.56 -45.40 -13.09
C THR A 899 24.77 -45.26 -14.04
N LYS A 900 24.95 -44.09 -14.68
CA LYS A 900 26.11 -43.81 -15.54
C LYS A 900 27.42 -43.77 -14.76
N TYR A 901 27.41 -43.21 -13.54
CA TYR A 901 28.58 -43.18 -12.66
C TYR A 901 28.91 -44.59 -12.12
N LEU A 902 27.89 -45.37 -11.76
CA LEU A 902 28.06 -46.78 -11.36
C LEU A 902 28.67 -47.64 -12.48
N SER A 903 28.26 -47.40 -13.73
CA SER A 903 28.81 -48.08 -14.92
C SER A 903 30.26 -47.66 -15.19
N SER A 904 30.61 -46.39 -14.99
CA SER A 904 32.00 -45.92 -15.07
C SER A 904 32.91 -46.53 -14.00
N LEU A 905 32.39 -46.82 -12.81
CA LEU A 905 33.12 -47.52 -11.75
C LEU A 905 33.30 -49.01 -12.09
N HIS A 906 32.30 -49.62 -12.75
CA HIS A 906 32.38 -51.00 -13.24
C HIS A 906 33.46 -51.18 -14.31
N ASP A 907 33.52 -50.28 -15.28
CA ASP A 907 34.54 -50.30 -16.34
C ASP A 907 35.95 -50.00 -15.81
N LYS A 908 36.05 -49.23 -14.72
CA LYS A 908 37.33 -48.87 -14.08
C LYS A 908 37.96 -50.03 -13.30
N TYR A 909 37.14 -50.92 -12.73
CA TYR A 909 37.61 -51.94 -11.79
C TYR A 909 37.27 -53.40 -12.19
N GLY A 910 36.53 -53.66 -13.27
CA GLY A 910 36.16 -55.00 -13.72
C GLY A 910 37.23 -55.71 -14.57
N SER A 911 37.66 -56.92 -14.17
CA SER A 911 38.64 -57.73 -14.92
C SER A 911 38.00 -58.92 -15.66
N GLY A 912 38.09 -58.99 -17.00
CA GLY A 912 37.87 -60.25 -17.73
C GLY A 912 37.49 -60.20 -19.24
N ALA A 913 38.49 -59.98 -20.11
CA ALA A 913 38.64 -60.48 -21.49
C ALA A 913 37.75 -59.99 -22.67
N ALA A 914 38.38 -59.11 -23.47
CA ALA A 914 38.62 -59.23 -24.91
C ALA A 914 37.44 -59.25 -25.90
N SER A 915 37.14 -58.07 -26.45
CA SER A 915 37.24 -57.71 -27.88
C SER A 915 36.59 -56.34 -28.01
N ASN A 916 37.16 -55.38 -28.75
CA ASN A 916 36.49 -54.11 -29.00
C ASN A 916 35.11 -54.37 -29.65
N PRO A 917 34.00 -53.74 -29.18
CA PRO A 917 33.07 -53.23 -30.17
C PRO A 917 32.40 -51.91 -29.75
N ASN A 918 32.70 -50.88 -30.53
CA ASN A 918 31.72 -50.07 -31.23
C ASN A 918 30.42 -49.71 -30.47
N ILE A 919 30.50 -48.59 -29.75
CA ILE A 919 29.43 -47.90 -29.01
C ILE A 919 28.27 -47.44 -29.92
N GLY A 920 28.36 -47.64 -31.24
CA GLY A 920 27.39 -47.15 -32.22
C GLY A 920 26.50 -48.20 -32.90
N LYS A 921 26.52 -49.48 -32.49
CA LYS A 921 25.72 -50.52 -33.17
C LYS A 921 24.23 -50.52 -32.78
N ASP A 922 23.91 -50.04 -31.58
CA ASP A 922 22.54 -50.04 -31.04
C ASP A 922 21.92 -48.63 -31.02
N LEU A 923 22.63 -47.64 -31.58
CA LEU A 923 22.12 -46.28 -31.75
C LEU A 923 21.42 -46.15 -33.09
N THR A 924 20.18 -45.70 -33.04
CA THR A 924 19.42 -45.24 -34.20
C THR A 924 20.08 -44.01 -34.83
N ASP A 925 19.80 -43.73 -36.11
CA ASP A 925 20.36 -42.55 -36.79
C ASP A 925 19.95 -41.23 -36.10
N ALA A 926 18.88 -41.24 -35.29
CA ALA A 926 18.48 -40.11 -34.46
C ALA A 926 19.38 -39.93 -33.23
N GLU A 927 19.78 -41.02 -32.56
CA GLU A 927 20.64 -40.97 -31.36
C GLU A 927 22.10 -40.63 -31.70
N LYS A 928 22.55 -40.87 -32.93
CA LYS A 928 23.87 -40.42 -33.41
C LYS A 928 23.95 -38.89 -33.66
N VAL A 929 22.81 -38.25 -33.90
CA VAL A 929 22.72 -36.80 -34.17
C VAL A 929 22.69 -35.98 -32.87
N GLU A 930 22.08 -36.49 -31.80
CA GLU A 930 22.03 -35.82 -30.49
C GLU A 930 23.38 -35.77 -29.76
N LEU A 931 24.33 -36.64 -30.13
CA LEU A 931 25.70 -36.67 -29.59
C LEU A 931 26.73 -35.92 -30.44
N GLY A 932 26.30 -35.15 -31.46
CA GLY A 932 27.17 -34.26 -32.23
C GLY A 932 27.89 -34.89 -33.45
N GLY A 933 27.41 -36.02 -33.98
CA GLY A 933 27.95 -36.64 -35.20
C GLY A 933 27.13 -36.34 -36.46
N SER A 934 27.79 -35.94 -37.55
CA SER A 934 27.18 -35.73 -38.88
C SER A 934 26.76 -37.05 -39.54
N GLY A 935 25.48 -37.15 -39.94
CA GLY A 935 24.90 -38.34 -40.57
C GLY A 935 25.40 -38.65 -42.00
N SER A 936 25.18 -39.89 -42.44
CA SER A 936 25.35 -40.34 -43.83
C SER A 936 24.19 -41.27 -44.22
N GLY A 937 23.42 -40.90 -45.25
CA GLY A 937 22.09 -41.47 -45.54
C GLY A 937 21.99 -42.56 -46.62
N THR A 938 20.83 -42.53 -47.30
CA THR A 938 20.26 -43.38 -48.39
C THR A 938 19.52 -44.65 -47.91
N GLY A 939 18.29 -45.02 -48.32
CA GLY A 939 17.21 -44.40 -49.11
C GLY A 939 16.00 -45.38 -49.29
N THR A 940 14.76 -44.86 -49.14
CA THR A 940 13.46 -45.23 -49.81
C THR A 940 12.81 -46.65 -49.67
N PRO A 941 11.47 -46.83 -49.93
CA PRO A 941 10.23 -46.20 -49.41
C PRO A 941 9.15 -47.28 -48.99
N PRO A 942 7.88 -46.95 -48.64
CA PRO A 942 7.03 -47.72 -47.70
C PRO A 942 6.04 -48.73 -48.36
N PRO A 943 5.26 -49.47 -47.54
CA PRO A 943 3.82 -49.47 -47.78
C PRO A 943 2.96 -49.25 -46.52
N SER A 944 1.75 -48.79 -46.81
CA SER A 944 0.63 -48.41 -45.95
C SER A 944 -0.32 -49.57 -45.63
N GLU A 945 -0.98 -49.52 -44.47
CA GLU A 945 -2.45 -49.28 -44.33
C GLU A 945 -2.98 -49.76 -42.96
N ASN A 946 -3.58 -48.81 -42.25
CA ASN A 946 -4.83 -48.92 -41.49
C ASN A 946 -5.06 -50.07 -40.50
N ASP A 947 -4.90 -49.76 -39.21
CA ASP A 947 -5.91 -50.10 -38.21
C ASP A 947 -6.08 -48.94 -37.19
N PRO A 948 -7.23 -48.23 -37.17
CA PRO A 948 -7.45 -47.08 -36.31
C PRO A 948 -8.14 -47.52 -35.01
N LYS A 949 -7.38 -47.62 -33.91
CA LYS A 949 -7.80 -47.26 -32.53
C LYS A 949 -6.72 -47.66 -31.51
N GLN A 950 -5.88 -46.69 -31.14
CA GLN A 950 -5.53 -46.34 -29.75
C GLN A 950 -4.47 -45.21 -29.78
N GLN A 951 -4.95 -43.99 -30.00
CA GLN A 951 -4.24 -42.78 -29.57
C GLN A 951 -4.63 -42.50 -28.12
N ASN A 952 -3.64 -42.34 -27.25
CA ASN A 952 -3.80 -41.61 -26.00
C ASN A 952 -3.07 -40.27 -26.19
N GLU A 953 -3.81 -39.26 -26.66
CA GLU A 953 -3.37 -37.86 -26.72
C GLU A 953 -3.15 -37.33 -25.29
N LYS A 954 -1.97 -36.78 -24.98
CA LYS A 954 -1.78 -35.93 -23.80
C LYS A 954 -2.47 -34.58 -24.04
N THR A 955 -3.45 -34.25 -23.23
CA THR A 955 -4.19 -32.98 -23.27
C THR A 955 -3.27 -31.77 -23.07
N VAL A 956 -3.47 -30.71 -23.85
CA VAL A 956 -2.73 -29.42 -23.73
C VAL A 956 -3.28 -28.61 -22.54
N ASP A 957 -2.40 -28.16 -21.65
CA ASP A 957 -2.79 -27.40 -20.46
C ASP A 957 -3.19 -25.95 -20.83
N LYS A 958 -4.32 -25.46 -20.30
CA LYS A 958 -4.66 -24.03 -20.36
C LYS A 958 -3.77 -23.24 -19.41
N LEU A 959 -3.16 -22.15 -19.89
CA LEU A 959 -2.34 -21.28 -19.06
C LEU A 959 -3.18 -20.59 -17.99
N ASN A 960 -2.69 -20.56 -16.75
CA ASN A 960 -3.25 -19.74 -15.69
C ASN A 960 -2.61 -18.34 -15.68
N GLN A 961 -3.22 -17.39 -14.98
CA GLN A 961 -2.74 -16.00 -14.90
C GLN A 961 -1.27 -15.88 -14.42
N LYS A 962 -0.81 -16.80 -13.57
CA LYS A 962 0.58 -16.80 -13.08
C LYS A 962 1.56 -17.20 -14.20
N GLN A 963 1.20 -18.19 -15.01
CA GLN A 963 1.99 -18.63 -16.17
C GLN A 963 2.00 -17.58 -17.28
N GLU A 964 0.85 -16.98 -17.61
CA GLU A 964 0.77 -15.88 -18.60
C GLU A 964 1.59 -14.65 -18.16
N SER A 965 1.55 -14.33 -16.86
CA SER A 965 2.35 -13.25 -16.28
C SER A 965 3.85 -13.56 -16.30
N ALA A 966 4.24 -14.82 -16.00
CA ALA A 966 5.63 -15.26 -16.10
C ALA A 966 6.16 -15.15 -17.53
N ILE A 967 5.37 -15.56 -18.53
CA ILE A 967 5.71 -15.42 -19.96
C ILE A 967 5.95 -13.95 -20.31
N LYS A 968 5.04 -13.03 -19.94
CA LYS A 968 5.21 -11.58 -20.21
C LYS A 968 6.41 -10.98 -19.48
N LYS A 969 6.69 -11.40 -18.25
CA LYS A 969 7.84 -10.92 -17.47
C LYS A 969 9.17 -11.39 -18.05
N ILE A 970 9.27 -12.64 -18.50
CA ILE A 970 10.46 -13.14 -19.21
C ILE A 970 10.71 -12.29 -20.46
N ASP A 971 9.69 -12.07 -21.28
CA ASP A 971 9.81 -11.33 -22.54
C ASP A 971 10.25 -9.88 -22.33
N ASN A 972 9.69 -9.20 -21.32
CA ASN A 972 10.07 -7.83 -20.97
C ASN A 972 11.46 -7.76 -20.33
N THR A 973 11.83 -8.75 -19.51
CA THR A 973 13.17 -8.81 -18.88
C THR A 973 14.24 -8.98 -19.94
N ILE A 974 14.03 -9.87 -20.92
CA ILE A 974 14.96 -10.05 -22.04
C ILE A 974 15.05 -8.78 -22.90
N LYS A 975 13.92 -8.12 -23.20
CA LYS A 975 13.91 -6.89 -24.01
C LYS A 975 14.56 -5.68 -23.32
N ASN A 976 14.47 -5.59 -21.99
CA ASN A 976 14.87 -4.40 -21.25
C ASN A 976 16.19 -4.52 -20.50
N ALA A 977 16.52 -5.69 -19.94
CA ALA A 977 17.64 -5.91 -19.02
C ALA A 977 18.80 -6.73 -19.61
N LEU A 978 18.63 -7.29 -20.80
CA LEU A 978 19.68 -8.01 -21.55
C LEU A 978 20.14 -7.20 -22.77
N LYS A 979 20.20 -5.87 -22.64
CA LYS A 979 20.80 -5.01 -23.66
C LYS A 979 22.32 -5.11 -23.52
N ASP A 980 23.04 -5.09 -24.64
CA ASP A 980 24.51 -5.25 -24.66
C ASP A 980 25.24 -4.26 -23.72
N HIS A 981 24.66 -3.10 -23.44
CA HIS A 981 25.22 -2.10 -22.52
C HIS A 981 25.29 -2.57 -21.06
N ASP A 982 24.32 -3.37 -20.58
CA ASP A 982 24.28 -3.85 -19.18
C ASP A 982 25.34 -4.93 -18.94
N ILE A 983 25.53 -5.82 -19.92
CA ILE A 983 26.58 -6.87 -19.89
C ILE A 983 27.98 -6.25 -19.99
N ILE A 984 28.17 -5.27 -20.88
CA ILE A 984 29.44 -4.53 -21.04
C ILE A 984 29.75 -3.67 -19.80
N GLY A 985 28.73 -3.14 -19.11
CA GLY A 985 28.87 -2.39 -17.86
C GLY A 985 29.39 -3.25 -16.71
N THR A 986 28.82 -4.45 -16.51
CA THR A 986 29.29 -5.42 -15.51
C THR A 986 30.73 -5.87 -15.74
N LEU A 987 31.11 -6.07 -17.01
CA LEU A 987 32.48 -6.41 -17.40
C LEU A 987 33.48 -5.29 -17.07
N LYS A 988 33.07 -4.01 -17.14
CA LYS A 988 33.91 -2.85 -16.80
C LYS A 988 34.03 -2.57 -15.30
N ASP A 989 32.97 -2.82 -14.53
CA ASP A 989 33.02 -2.67 -13.07
C ASP A 989 33.96 -3.71 -12.43
N MET A 990 34.08 -4.89 -13.02
CA MET A 990 35.04 -5.93 -12.62
C MET A 990 36.51 -5.56 -12.90
N ASP A 991 36.77 -4.70 -13.91
CA ASP A 991 38.09 -4.10 -14.18
C ASP A 991 38.41 -2.90 -13.26
N GLY A 992 37.57 -2.61 -12.26
CA GLY A 992 37.83 -1.62 -11.21
C GLY A 992 37.51 -0.16 -11.57
N LYS A 993 36.68 0.11 -12.59
CA LYS A 993 36.24 1.48 -12.95
C LYS A 993 34.71 1.63 -12.90
N PRO A 994 34.11 1.89 -11.71
CA PRO A 994 32.66 1.93 -11.53
C PRO A 994 31.98 3.06 -12.31
N VAL A 995 30.82 2.77 -12.92
CA VAL A 995 30.04 3.76 -13.72
C VAL A 995 29.11 4.61 -12.83
N PRO A 996 29.22 5.96 -12.82
CA PRO A 996 28.35 6.82 -12.01
C PRO A 996 26.93 6.95 -12.60
N LYS A 997 25.91 7.05 -11.72
CA LYS A 997 24.52 7.38 -12.10
C LYS A 997 24.33 8.91 -12.19
N GLU A 998 23.47 9.40 -13.10
CA GLU A 998 23.18 10.84 -13.29
C GLU A 998 22.62 11.54 -12.03
N ASN A 999 22.08 10.78 -11.09
CA ASN A 999 21.43 11.18 -9.85
C ASN A 999 22.28 10.93 -8.59
N GLY A 1000 23.55 10.57 -8.76
CA GLY A 1000 24.50 10.30 -7.68
C GLY A 1000 24.48 8.85 -7.19
N GLY A 1001 25.67 8.27 -7.02
CA GLY A 1001 25.89 6.83 -6.74
C GLY A 1001 26.56 6.11 -7.92
N TYR A 1002 27.01 4.87 -7.70
CA TYR A 1002 27.55 4.01 -8.76
C TYR A 1002 26.55 2.88 -9.05
N TRP A 1003 26.50 2.41 -10.29
CA TRP A 1003 25.77 1.18 -10.61
C TRP A 1003 26.51 -0.03 -10.02
N ASP A 1004 25.79 -0.89 -9.28
CA ASP A 1004 26.29 -2.21 -8.86
C ASP A 1004 25.72 -3.24 -9.83
N HIS A 1005 26.33 -3.31 -11.01
CA HIS A 1005 25.83 -4.14 -12.09
C HIS A 1005 25.93 -5.64 -11.77
N MET A 1006 26.77 -6.06 -10.80
CA MET A 1006 26.89 -7.47 -10.39
C MET A 1006 25.65 -7.91 -9.58
N GLN A 1007 25.22 -7.08 -8.62
CA GLN A 1007 23.99 -7.33 -7.86
C GLN A 1007 22.75 -7.28 -8.76
N GLU A 1008 22.69 -6.36 -9.72
CA GLU A 1008 21.59 -6.24 -10.69
C GLU A 1008 21.53 -7.45 -11.65
N MET A 1009 22.69 -7.96 -12.10
CA MET A 1009 22.78 -9.17 -12.92
C MET A 1009 22.39 -10.43 -12.15
N GLN A 1010 22.80 -10.58 -10.88
CA GLN A 1010 22.37 -11.68 -10.01
C GLN A 1010 20.85 -11.65 -9.75
N ASN A 1011 20.29 -10.46 -9.55
CA ASN A 1011 18.84 -10.27 -9.39
C ASN A 1011 18.07 -10.62 -10.67
N THR A 1012 18.63 -10.28 -11.84
CA THR A 1012 18.05 -10.59 -13.15
C THR A 1012 18.12 -12.09 -13.44
N LEU A 1013 19.24 -12.75 -13.14
CA LEU A 1013 19.41 -14.21 -13.26
C LEU A 1013 18.44 -14.97 -12.35
N ARG A 1014 18.30 -14.51 -11.10
CA ARG A 1014 17.33 -15.05 -10.14
C ARG A 1014 15.88 -14.87 -10.61
N GLY A 1015 15.55 -13.70 -11.17
CA GLY A 1015 14.23 -13.43 -11.74
C GLY A 1015 13.90 -14.33 -12.93
N LEU A 1016 14.84 -14.51 -13.87
CA LEU A 1016 14.68 -15.40 -15.02
C LEU A 1016 14.53 -16.86 -14.59
N ARG A 1017 15.37 -17.37 -13.67
CA ARG A 1017 15.27 -18.75 -13.15
C ARG A 1017 13.92 -19.01 -12.49
N ASN A 1018 13.47 -18.11 -11.62
CA ASN A 1018 12.19 -18.25 -10.92
C ASN A 1018 10.99 -18.26 -11.89
N HIS A 1019 11.02 -17.42 -12.92
CA HIS A 1019 9.96 -17.41 -13.94
C HIS A 1019 10.04 -18.61 -14.88
N ALA A 1020 11.24 -19.07 -15.23
CA ALA A 1020 11.45 -20.27 -16.03
C ALA A 1020 10.94 -21.53 -15.30
N ASP A 1021 11.24 -21.67 -14.01
CA ASP A 1021 10.75 -22.79 -13.19
C ASP A 1021 9.22 -22.84 -13.09
N THR A 1022 8.56 -21.68 -13.19
CA THR A 1022 7.09 -21.60 -13.23
C THR A 1022 6.51 -22.18 -14.54
N LEU A 1023 7.32 -22.31 -15.60
CA LEU A 1023 6.91 -22.75 -16.94
C LEU A 1023 7.46 -24.14 -17.34
N LYS A 1024 8.53 -24.62 -16.68
CA LYS A 1024 9.32 -25.82 -17.03
C LYS A 1024 8.50 -27.09 -17.30
N ASN A 1025 7.43 -27.31 -16.53
CA ASN A 1025 6.61 -28.53 -16.59
C ASN A 1025 5.19 -28.30 -17.15
N VAL A 1026 4.94 -27.13 -17.76
CA VAL A 1026 3.62 -26.82 -18.32
C VAL A 1026 3.52 -27.45 -19.70
N ASN A 1027 2.52 -28.31 -19.93
CA ASN A 1027 2.28 -28.95 -21.22
C ASN A 1027 1.53 -27.99 -22.16
N ASN A 1028 2.14 -26.84 -22.45
CA ASN A 1028 1.61 -25.79 -23.31
C ASN A 1028 2.72 -25.21 -24.21
N PRO A 1029 2.52 -25.13 -25.54
CA PRO A 1029 3.55 -24.66 -26.48
C PRO A 1029 4.10 -23.25 -26.19
N GLU A 1030 3.26 -22.32 -25.71
CA GLU A 1030 3.70 -20.94 -25.41
C GLU A 1030 4.56 -20.88 -24.14
N ALA A 1031 4.22 -21.69 -23.13
CA ALA A 1031 5.01 -21.80 -21.90
C ALA A 1031 6.37 -22.46 -22.17
N GLN A 1032 6.39 -23.54 -22.97
CA GLN A 1032 7.63 -24.22 -23.38
C GLN A 1032 8.54 -23.29 -24.20
N ALA A 1033 7.98 -22.49 -25.12
CA ALA A 1033 8.74 -21.52 -25.89
C ALA A 1033 9.34 -20.39 -25.02
N ALA A 1034 8.59 -19.90 -24.02
CA ALA A 1034 9.08 -18.88 -23.08
C ALA A 1034 10.12 -19.45 -22.09
N TYR A 1035 9.95 -20.70 -21.65
CA TYR A 1035 10.93 -21.43 -20.84
C TYR A 1035 12.27 -21.59 -21.57
N GLY A 1036 12.22 -21.95 -22.86
CA GLY A 1036 13.42 -22.02 -23.72
C GLY A 1036 14.15 -20.67 -23.80
N ARG A 1037 13.41 -19.57 -24.09
CA ARG A 1037 14.02 -18.23 -24.16
C ARG A 1037 14.66 -17.77 -22.84
N ALA A 1038 14.05 -18.09 -21.70
CA ALA A 1038 14.62 -17.77 -20.40
C ALA A 1038 15.89 -18.58 -20.11
N THR A 1039 15.90 -19.87 -20.43
CA THR A 1039 17.05 -20.76 -20.24
C THR A 1039 18.24 -20.35 -21.12
N ASP A 1040 18.00 -19.98 -22.38
CA ASP A 1040 19.05 -19.43 -23.26
C ASP A 1040 19.67 -18.14 -22.71
N ALA A 1041 18.83 -17.24 -22.18
CA ALA A 1041 19.28 -16.00 -21.57
C ALA A 1041 20.12 -16.25 -20.30
N ILE A 1042 19.69 -17.19 -19.44
CA ILE A 1042 20.42 -17.61 -18.23
C ILE A 1042 21.79 -18.17 -18.61
N ASN A 1043 21.83 -19.10 -19.57
CA ASN A 1043 23.08 -19.70 -20.05
C ASN A 1043 24.04 -18.66 -20.64
N LYS A 1044 23.52 -17.65 -21.33
CA LYS A 1044 24.32 -16.55 -21.90
C LYS A 1044 24.95 -15.67 -20.81
N ILE A 1045 24.21 -15.36 -19.74
CA ILE A 1045 24.73 -14.60 -18.59
C ILE A 1045 25.77 -15.43 -17.82
N GLU A 1046 25.47 -16.70 -17.52
CA GLU A 1046 26.39 -17.58 -16.78
C GLU A 1046 27.68 -17.86 -17.53
N SER A 1047 27.61 -18.00 -18.86
CA SER A 1047 28.80 -18.17 -19.70
C SER A 1047 29.67 -16.90 -19.71
N ALA A 1048 29.06 -15.72 -19.69
CA ALA A 1048 29.79 -14.46 -19.59
C ALA A 1048 30.50 -14.31 -18.22
N LEU A 1049 29.85 -14.72 -17.13
CA LEU A 1049 30.44 -14.70 -15.78
C LEU A 1049 31.57 -15.72 -15.61
N LYS A 1050 31.39 -16.97 -16.09
CA LYS A 1050 32.43 -18.01 -16.06
C LYS A 1050 33.68 -17.64 -16.83
N GLY A 1051 33.55 -16.88 -17.93
CA GLY A 1051 34.69 -16.36 -18.70
C GLY A 1051 35.62 -15.46 -17.89
N TYR A 1052 35.17 -14.94 -16.75
CA TYR A 1052 35.91 -14.08 -15.84
C TYR A 1052 36.26 -14.75 -14.49
N GLY A 1053 36.03 -16.06 -14.35
CA GLY A 1053 36.43 -16.83 -13.16
C GLY A 1053 35.51 -16.68 -11.93
N ILE A 1054 34.25 -16.27 -12.12
CA ILE A 1054 33.19 -16.21 -11.09
C ILE A 1054 32.25 -17.41 -11.19
#